data_AF-A0A423N979-F1
#
_entry.id   AF-A0A423N979-F1
#
_cell.length_a   1.000
_cell.length_b   1.000
_cell.length_c   1.000
_cell.angle_alpha   90.00
_cell.angle_beta   90.00
_cell.angle_gamma   90.00
#
_symmetry.space_group_name_H-M   'P 1'
#
loop_
_entity.id
_entity.type
_entity.pdbx_description
1 polymer ?
#
loop_
_entity_poly.entity_id
_entity_poly.type
_entity_poly.pdbx_seq_one_letter_code
_entity_poly.pdbx_strand_id
1 'polypeptide(L)'
;MRQKQGSRPPSPTVDTPATTTRASADHSANKSATPTLENIPGHFPLQSPSSSKRPHVDEPGSSRQETSPIEVSVMSPDRADMPFFSATSLEDFVQPYFGDLPTPNATGIRRYLTKEWVDVQLPGTQGRQHVCVKYDADLKAYRVMSFRRLAPGPPIYRTTQDNLWSLNRHRTFLNGDDYAFSATANADGHYAFRALGSSSDSAILGYAINHPEHHWIAIDPAQAKHERLADRPLVQWSDQDIQRMYILDDTRIAAFRTEAQASGKAPDWAPRAQNSEDYLFVAESLKWLHPQLPLAQRLELQRSYNLTQDQLCRLRTESGDGQIPEWAEQHKRLSLDPSNDQRFKLIAGELENYVQDLRTQGLAFDHHWPATRYSDVFLADYATHLGYQRTRHNMLYRTDIPAMFRGETRLPFELARDGRMMYRKGNPTGTTNKRALSATFGLHDATAYAATRGGFYHELHYNSQANRFPGVNPQSSKGRSSEPSDSGDSSVSDGKRTGDEADSDSSFVFDDSKGYESTRRQQNTSFVYVIDTRGLEVVPGAENKAFNPGNSKFFFDELEGHISTPTRGISAERIWLVRSDLTRAARVKDVLEQAADRVAAIEQATWAGTDSQTGSYFGSNAYDSLIDGIAGSGGLILELPKGDKTFADDIVWPAPEHDRP
;
A
#
# COMPACT_ATOMS: atom_id res chain seq x y z
N MET A 1 -5.51 -23.99 -61.47
CA MET A 1 -4.24 -23.80 -62.22
C MET A 1 -3.08 -24.10 -61.26
N ARG A 2 -1.94 -24.64 -61.74
CA ARG A 2 -0.77 -25.02 -60.91
C ARG A 2 0.35 -23.96 -61.01
N GLN A 3 0.81 -23.42 -59.88
CA GLN A 3 2.18 -22.92 -59.65
C GLN A 3 2.52 -23.20 -58.18
N LYS A 4 3.30 -24.25 -57.87
CA LYS A 4 4.77 -24.32 -57.73
C LYS A 4 5.32 -23.63 -56.47
N GLN A 5 5.99 -24.44 -55.63
CA GLN A 5 6.70 -24.05 -54.40
C GLN A 5 8.02 -23.32 -54.72
N GLY A 6 8.42 -22.42 -53.80
CA GLY A 6 9.76 -21.81 -53.74
C GLY A 6 10.48 -22.20 -52.45
N SER A 7 11.82 -22.22 -52.48
CA SER A 7 12.68 -22.92 -51.52
C SER A 7 13.11 -22.13 -50.28
N ARG A 8 13.38 -22.86 -49.19
CA ARG A 8 13.90 -22.41 -47.89
C ARG A 8 15.39 -22.00 -47.98
N PRO A 9 15.83 -20.88 -47.36
CA PRO A 9 17.25 -20.54 -47.23
C PRO A 9 17.94 -21.34 -46.11
N PRO A 10 19.28 -21.56 -46.19
CA PRO A 10 20.02 -22.41 -45.26
C PRO A 10 20.43 -21.72 -43.95
N SER A 11 20.66 -22.53 -42.90
CA SER A 11 21.22 -22.07 -41.63
C SER A 11 22.71 -21.70 -41.75
N PRO A 12 23.21 -20.69 -41.00
CA PRO A 12 24.64 -20.43 -40.88
C PRO A 12 25.32 -21.42 -39.92
N THR A 13 26.50 -21.89 -40.30
CA THR A 13 27.34 -22.82 -39.54
C THR A 13 28.23 -22.08 -38.52
N VAL A 14 28.58 -22.75 -37.43
CA VAL A 14 29.54 -22.29 -36.41
C VAL A 14 30.97 -22.39 -36.95
N ASP A 15 31.77 -21.33 -36.78
CA ASP A 15 33.22 -21.36 -36.91
C ASP A 15 33.90 -20.96 -35.59
N THR A 16 34.84 -21.79 -35.16
CA THR A 16 35.68 -21.59 -33.96
C THR A 16 37.14 -21.42 -34.39
N PRO A 17 37.92 -20.55 -33.73
CA PRO A 17 39.36 -20.76 -33.71
C PRO A 17 40.05 -20.69 -32.33
N ALA A 18 41.04 -21.58 -32.19
CA ALA A 18 42.29 -21.46 -31.43
C ALA A 18 42.29 -21.61 -29.88
N THR A 19 42.62 -22.83 -29.48
CA THR A 19 43.15 -23.27 -28.17
C THR A 19 44.55 -22.70 -27.83
N THR A 20 44.83 -22.41 -26.55
CA THR A 20 46.21 -22.36 -26.01
C THR A 20 46.36 -23.05 -24.64
N THR A 21 46.45 -24.38 -24.67
CA THR A 21 47.36 -25.29 -23.94
C THR A 21 47.86 -25.02 -22.49
N ARG A 22 47.42 -25.90 -21.55
CA ARG A 22 48.08 -26.42 -20.31
C ARG A 22 48.40 -25.46 -19.15
N ALA A 23 48.46 -25.88 -17.88
CA ALA A 23 48.52 -27.22 -17.24
C ALA A 23 47.54 -27.29 -16.03
N SER A 24 46.87 -28.41 -15.67
CA SER A 24 47.34 -29.57 -14.86
C SER A 24 48.08 -29.14 -13.57
N ALA A 25 47.74 -29.55 -12.34
CA ALA A 25 46.69 -30.44 -11.79
C ALA A 25 46.46 -30.06 -10.27
N ASP A 26 45.76 -30.77 -9.36
CA ASP A 26 45.20 -32.13 -9.36
C ASP A 26 44.09 -32.38 -8.29
N HIS A 27 43.62 -33.65 -8.20
CA HIS A 27 42.98 -34.40 -7.10
C HIS A 27 43.28 -33.97 -5.63
N SER A 28 42.49 -34.30 -4.57
CA SER A 28 41.16 -34.91 -4.38
C SER A 28 40.75 -34.89 -2.87
N ALA A 29 39.44 -34.88 -2.59
CA ALA A 29 38.68 -35.40 -1.43
C ALA A 29 39.17 -35.35 0.05
N ASN A 30 38.16 -35.09 0.91
CA ASN A 30 37.87 -35.67 2.25
C ASN A 30 38.38 -35.03 3.57
N LYS A 31 37.37 -34.59 4.35
CA LYS A 31 37.06 -34.92 5.76
C LYS A 31 38.07 -34.64 6.90
N SER A 32 37.65 -33.65 7.71
CA SER A 32 37.40 -33.78 9.16
C SER A 32 38.56 -33.77 10.18
N ALA A 33 38.23 -33.13 11.32
CA ALA A 33 38.84 -33.19 12.65
C ALA A 33 40.04 -32.27 12.98
N THR A 34 39.85 -31.50 14.05
CA THR A 34 40.83 -30.70 14.81
C THR A 34 41.85 -31.56 15.55
N PRO A 35 43.03 -31.01 15.91
CA PRO A 35 43.21 -30.62 17.32
C PRO A 35 44.02 -29.33 17.61
N THR A 36 43.46 -28.50 18.50
CA THR A 36 44.03 -27.97 19.77
C THR A 36 45.43 -27.29 19.86
N LEU A 37 45.39 -25.99 20.26
CA LEU A 37 46.32 -25.13 21.05
C LEU A 37 47.85 -25.14 20.82
N GLU A 38 48.42 -23.92 20.73
CA GLU A 38 49.13 -23.33 21.89
C GLU A 38 49.24 -21.78 21.83
N ASN A 39 49.43 -21.16 23.01
CA ASN A 39 49.86 -19.77 23.29
C ASN A 39 48.90 -18.57 23.07
N ILE A 40 48.19 -18.24 24.17
CA ILE A 40 47.72 -16.89 24.56
C ILE A 40 48.76 -16.32 25.58
N PRO A 41 48.85 -15.00 25.86
CA PRO A 41 47.94 -14.40 26.86
C PRO A 41 47.51 -12.94 26.61
N GLY A 42 46.22 -12.66 26.88
CA GLY A 42 45.63 -11.32 26.95
C GLY A 42 44.28 -11.37 27.69
N HIS A 43 44.30 -11.19 29.01
CA HIS A 43 43.20 -11.46 29.97
C HIS A 43 42.60 -10.16 30.56
N PHE A 44 41.34 -10.04 30.98
CA PHE A 44 40.14 -10.92 30.87
C PHE A 44 38.84 -10.03 30.99
N PRO A 45 37.60 -10.49 31.34
CA PRO A 45 36.37 -9.91 30.78
C PRO A 45 35.46 -9.14 31.77
N LEU A 46 34.29 -8.73 31.26
CA LEU A 46 33.13 -8.23 32.01
C LEU A 46 32.07 -9.32 32.19
N GLN A 47 31.66 -9.62 33.43
CA GLN A 47 30.38 -10.26 33.75
C GLN A 47 29.87 -9.80 35.14
N SER A 48 28.56 -9.60 35.25
CA SER A 48 27.81 -9.23 36.48
C SER A 48 27.71 -10.42 37.47
N PRO A 49 27.30 -10.27 38.76
CA PRO A 49 25.89 -9.95 39.09
C PRO A 49 25.57 -9.28 40.46
N SER A 50 24.31 -8.81 40.56
CA SER A 50 23.40 -8.77 41.74
C SER A 50 23.82 -8.32 43.17
N SER A 51 22.97 -7.43 43.71
CA SER A 51 22.29 -7.51 45.03
C SER A 51 22.64 -6.50 46.15
N SER A 52 21.59 -5.78 46.57
CA SER A 52 21.08 -5.65 47.95
C SER A 52 21.84 -4.93 49.10
N LYS A 53 21.09 -3.96 49.67
CA LYS A 53 20.97 -3.56 51.09
C LYS A 53 21.92 -2.50 51.72
N ARG A 54 21.24 -1.44 52.17
CA ARG A 54 21.56 -0.38 53.17
C ARG A 54 22.07 -0.94 54.52
N PRO A 55 22.77 -0.12 55.35
CA PRO A 55 22.03 0.73 56.32
C PRO A 55 22.59 2.16 56.59
N HIS A 56 21.78 2.94 57.32
CA HIS A 56 22.12 4.19 58.08
C HIS A 56 23.10 3.85 59.25
N VAL A 57 23.66 4.74 60.08
CA VAL A 57 23.23 6.02 60.71
C VAL A 57 24.50 6.91 60.92
N ASP A 58 24.50 8.23 61.13
CA ASP A 58 24.21 8.96 62.39
C ASP A 58 24.25 10.49 62.19
N GLU A 59 23.53 11.22 63.06
CA GLU A 59 23.53 12.69 63.23
C GLU A 59 23.65 12.98 64.76
N PRO A 60 24.24 14.10 65.23
CA PRO A 60 23.39 15.09 65.93
C PRO A 60 23.90 16.56 66.00
N GLY A 61 23.02 17.52 66.33
CA GLY A 61 23.40 18.71 67.14
C GLY A 61 22.70 20.05 66.86
N SER A 62 21.77 20.46 67.72
CA SER A 62 21.18 21.83 67.81
C SER A 62 22.06 22.75 68.70
N SER A 63 22.04 24.10 68.73
CA SER A 63 20.92 25.05 68.91
C SER A 63 21.44 26.51 69.03
N ARG A 64 20.66 27.54 68.62
CA ARG A 64 20.14 28.72 69.41
C ARG A 64 19.87 30.00 68.57
N GLN A 65 19.01 30.88 69.11
CA GLN A 65 18.37 32.04 68.47
C GLN A 65 19.01 33.38 68.88
N GLU A 66 18.88 34.44 68.06
CA GLU A 66 18.44 35.78 68.53
C GLU A 66 17.94 36.71 67.39
N THR A 67 16.72 37.22 67.60
CA THR A 67 16.14 38.57 67.33
C THR A 67 16.58 39.47 66.15
N SER A 68 15.59 39.94 65.38
CA SER A 68 15.69 41.05 64.39
C SER A 68 15.52 42.45 65.01
N PRO A 69 15.89 43.51 64.28
CA PRO A 69 14.84 44.39 63.74
C PRO A 69 15.03 44.81 62.26
N ILE A 70 14.02 45.52 61.75
CA ILE A 70 13.76 45.83 60.33
C ILE A 70 14.61 46.99 59.81
N GLU A 71 15.12 46.86 58.58
CA GLU A 71 15.45 47.98 57.70
C GLU A 71 14.72 47.82 56.35
N VAL A 72 14.14 48.91 55.84
CA VAL A 72 13.25 48.88 54.66
C VAL A 72 14.07 49.02 53.39
N SER A 73 14.20 47.93 52.62
CA SER A 73 14.74 47.98 51.26
C SER A 73 13.63 47.84 50.23
N VAL A 74 13.53 48.81 49.32
CA VAL A 74 12.61 48.77 48.18
C VAL A 74 13.19 47.84 47.13
N MET A 75 12.84 46.57 47.20
CA MET A 75 13.11 45.60 46.12
C MET A 75 11.97 45.60 45.11
N SER A 76 12.30 45.85 43.84
CA SER A 76 11.44 45.50 42.71
C SER A 76 11.06 44.02 42.80
N PRO A 77 9.81 43.64 42.48
CA PRO A 77 9.40 42.24 42.53
C PRO A 77 10.21 41.43 41.52
N ASP A 78 10.95 40.44 42.05
CA ASP A 78 11.84 39.59 41.26
C ASP A 78 11.03 38.66 40.34
N ARG A 79 11.62 38.28 39.20
CA ARG A 79 10.91 37.77 38.02
C ARG A 79 10.52 36.28 38.11
N ALA A 80 10.34 35.76 39.32
CA ALA A 80 10.26 34.32 39.61
C ALA A 80 8.93 33.84 40.25
N ASP A 81 8.11 34.74 40.83
CA ASP A 81 6.83 34.37 41.48
C ASP A 81 5.62 35.00 40.77
N MET A 82 5.25 34.43 39.62
CA MET A 82 3.90 34.52 39.10
C MET A 82 3.33 33.10 39.02
N PRO A 83 2.39 32.71 39.90
CA PRO A 83 1.90 31.34 39.94
C PRO A 83 1.23 30.99 38.60
N PHE A 84 1.58 29.83 38.05
CA PHE A 84 0.91 29.25 36.89
C PHE A 84 -0.55 28.94 37.28
N PHE A 85 -1.48 29.79 36.86
CA PHE A 85 -2.91 29.62 37.12
C PHE A 85 -3.49 28.50 36.26
N SER A 86 -3.56 27.29 36.80
CA SER A 86 -4.40 26.22 36.26
C SER A 86 -5.85 26.42 36.73
N ALA A 87 -6.55 27.34 36.07
CA ALA A 87 -7.99 27.54 36.27
C ALA A 87 -8.75 26.67 35.25
N THR A 88 -9.43 25.62 35.72
CA THR A 88 -10.14 24.65 34.89
C THR A 88 -11.56 25.09 34.48
N SER A 89 -12.04 26.26 34.93
CA SER A 89 -13.37 26.79 34.58
C SER A 89 -13.41 28.32 34.47
N LEU A 90 -14.38 28.82 33.70
CA LEU A 90 -14.72 30.23 33.53
C LEU A 90 -15.78 30.74 34.52
N GLU A 91 -16.38 29.87 35.34
CA GLU A 91 -17.47 30.22 36.28
C GLU A 91 -17.13 31.42 37.18
N ASP A 92 -15.90 31.48 37.71
CA ASP A 92 -15.36 32.58 38.54
C ASP A 92 -15.35 33.96 37.85
N PHE A 93 -15.40 33.97 36.52
CA PHE A 93 -15.23 35.16 35.67
C PHE A 93 -16.51 35.60 34.96
N VAL A 94 -17.52 34.74 34.88
CA VAL A 94 -18.84 35.10 34.34
C VAL A 94 -19.51 36.12 35.26
N GLN A 95 -20.04 37.18 34.65
CA GLN A 95 -20.75 38.23 35.37
C GLN A 95 -22.26 38.05 35.21
N PRO A 96 -23.05 38.12 36.30
CA PRO A 96 -24.49 38.01 36.21
C PRO A 96 -25.05 39.19 35.41
N TYR A 97 -25.69 38.86 34.30
CA TYR A 97 -26.59 39.66 33.44
C TYR A 97 -26.64 41.19 33.67
N PHE A 98 -25.98 41.95 32.78
CA PHE A 98 -26.02 43.42 32.75
C PHE A 98 -26.61 43.97 31.43
N GLY A 99 -27.91 43.71 31.21
CA GLY A 99 -28.69 44.31 30.11
C GLY A 99 -28.26 43.91 28.69
N ASP A 100 -28.82 44.60 27.69
CA ASP A 100 -28.59 44.31 26.28
C ASP A 100 -27.18 44.74 25.83
N LEU A 101 -26.21 43.83 25.94
CA LEU A 101 -24.89 44.02 25.35
C LEU A 101 -25.01 44.17 23.81
N PRO A 102 -24.32 45.14 23.19
CA PRO A 102 -24.36 45.33 21.75
C PRO A 102 -23.88 44.09 21.00
N THR A 103 -24.30 43.96 19.74
CA THR A 103 -23.89 42.86 18.85
C THR A 103 -22.36 42.77 18.74
N PRO A 104 -21.80 41.55 18.67
CA PRO A 104 -20.35 41.38 18.56
C PRO A 104 -19.85 41.93 17.22
N ASN A 105 -18.61 42.43 17.22
CA ASN A 105 -17.92 42.84 16.01
C ASN A 105 -17.45 41.61 15.18
N ALA A 106 -16.76 41.85 14.06
CA ALA A 106 -16.24 40.78 13.19
C ALA A 106 -15.27 39.79 13.87
N THR A 107 -14.64 40.19 14.98
CA THR A 107 -13.74 39.35 15.78
C THR A 107 -14.43 38.70 16.99
N GLY A 108 -15.77 38.74 17.07
CA GLY A 108 -16.53 38.15 18.17
C GLY A 108 -16.48 38.94 19.49
N ILE A 109 -15.98 40.19 19.48
CA ILE A 109 -15.85 41.04 20.66
C ILE A 109 -17.00 42.04 20.73
N ARG A 110 -17.64 42.13 21.90
CA ARG A 110 -18.63 43.16 22.23
C ARG A 110 -17.93 44.28 23.00
N ARG A 111 -18.09 45.52 22.55
CA ARG A 111 -17.56 46.71 23.25
C ARG A 111 -18.70 47.39 23.99
N TYR A 112 -18.61 47.41 25.32
CA TYR A 112 -19.61 48.05 26.18
C TYR A 112 -18.91 48.81 27.29
N LEU A 113 -19.21 50.12 27.37
CA LEU A 113 -18.40 51.10 28.09
C LEU A 113 -16.92 51.04 27.61
N THR A 114 -15.96 51.27 28.51
CA THR A 114 -14.51 51.17 28.24
C THR A 114 -13.96 49.74 28.30
N LYS A 115 -14.83 48.72 28.19
CA LYS A 115 -14.47 47.30 28.36
C LYS A 115 -14.83 46.47 27.14
N GLU A 116 -14.01 45.43 26.92
CA GLU A 116 -14.20 44.43 25.89
C GLU A 116 -14.75 43.15 26.52
N TRP A 117 -15.70 42.52 25.84
CA TRP A 117 -16.45 41.36 26.33
C TRP A 117 -16.55 40.30 25.23
N VAL A 118 -16.61 39.03 25.63
CA VAL A 118 -16.78 37.90 24.71
C VAL A 118 -17.84 36.92 25.22
N ASP A 119 -18.47 36.23 24.29
CA ASP A 119 -19.49 35.21 24.58
C ASP A 119 -18.82 33.87 24.89
N VAL A 120 -19.26 33.18 25.94
CA VAL A 120 -18.72 31.88 26.37
C VAL A 120 -19.88 30.92 26.69
N GLN A 121 -19.65 29.62 26.55
CA GLN A 121 -20.60 28.59 26.98
C GLN A 121 -20.04 27.84 28.18
N LEU A 122 -20.72 27.87 29.32
CA LEU A 122 -20.31 27.10 30.51
C LEU A 122 -20.96 25.71 30.50
N PRO A 123 -20.23 24.65 30.90
CA PRO A 123 -20.81 23.32 31.12
C PRO A 123 -22.02 23.37 32.05
N GLY A 124 -23.09 22.64 31.71
CA GLY A 124 -24.31 22.55 32.53
C GLY A 124 -25.21 23.80 32.55
N THR A 125 -24.86 24.87 31.82
CA THR A 125 -25.70 26.08 31.70
C THR A 125 -26.44 26.12 30.36
N GLN A 126 -27.70 26.59 30.36
CA GLN A 126 -28.43 26.93 29.14
C GLN A 126 -28.23 28.41 28.80
N GLY A 127 -27.96 28.69 27.52
CA GLY A 127 -27.73 30.04 27.00
C GLY A 127 -26.27 30.51 27.11
N ARG A 128 -25.94 31.55 26.33
CA ARG A 128 -24.60 32.15 26.28
C ARG A 128 -24.35 33.00 27.53
N GLN A 129 -23.13 32.94 28.05
CA GLN A 129 -22.64 33.78 29.14
C GLN A 129 -21.63 34.79 28.61
N HIS A 130 -21.30 35.82 29.38
CA HIS A 130 -20.35 36.85 28.97
C HIS A 130 -19.23 37.02 29.99
N VAL A 131 -17.99 37.14 29.50
CA VAL A 131 -16.81 37.47 30.32
C VAL A 131 -16.11 38.72 29.79
N CYS A 132 -15.60 39.54 30.70
CA CYS A 132 -14.78 40.69 30.34
C CYS A 132 -13.37 40.21 29.96
N VAL A 133 -12.79 40.79 28.91
CA VAL A 133 -11.43 40.47 28.45
C VAL A 133 -10.56 41.71 28.32
N LYS A 134 -9.25 41.50 28.30
CA LYS A 134 -8.25 42.49 27.90
C LYS A 134 -7.15 41.80 27.09
N TYR A 135 -6.67 42.44 26.02
CA TYR A 135 -5.51 41.94 25.28
C TYR A 135 -4.22 42.10 26.11
N ASP A 136 -3.46 41.01 26.21
CA ASP A 136 -2.13 40.93 26.81
C ASP A 136 -1.09 40.91 25.68
N ALA A 137 -0.24 41.93 25.61
CA ALA A 137 0.69 42.11 24.50
C ALA A 137 1.89 41.15 24.56
N ASP A 138 2.27 40.71 25.77
CA ASP A 138 3.39 39.80 25.97
C ASP A 138 2.99 38.35 25.64
N LEU A 139 1.76 37.97 26.02
CA LEU A 139 1.17 36.67 25.63
C LEU A 139 0.50 36.68 24.25
N LYS A 140 0.37 37.85 23.60
CA LYS A 140 -0.34 38.07 22.34
C LYS A 140 -1.76 37.47 22.30
N ALA A 141 -2.45 37.47 23.44
CA ALA A 141 -3.73 36.79 23.63
C ALA A 141 -4.69 37.63 24.47
N TYR A 142 -6.00 37.39 24.31
CA TYR A 142 -6.98 37.95 25.23
C TYR A 142 -6.99 37.16 26.54
N ARG A 143 -7.02 37.87 27.67
CA ARG A 143 -7.11 37.29 29.01
C ARG A 143 -8.41 37.71 29.67
N VAL A 144 -8.99 36.79 30.43
CA VAL A 144 -10.24 37.05 31.16
C VAL A 144 -9.97 37.94 32.36
N MET A 145 -10.78 38.97 32.55
CA MET A 145 -10.63 39.95 33.63
C MET A 145 -11.67 39.70 34.73
N SER A 146 -11.20 39.34 35.93
CA SER A 146 -12.06 39.30 37.12
C SER A 146 -12.22 40.71 37.70
N PHE A 147 -13.40 41.01 38.22
CA PHE A 147 -13.65 42.20 39.04
C PHE A 147 -13.31 41.98 40.53
N ARG A 148 -13.09 40.73 40.94
CA ARG A 148 -12.77 40.34 42.33
C ARG A 148 -11.27 40.11 42.57
N ARG A 149 -10.44 40.13 41.53
CA ARG A 149 -9.00 39.84 41.61
C ARG A 149 -8.21 40.85 40.76
N LEU A 150 -7.07 41.31 41.28
CA LEU A 150 -6.19 42.30 40.63
C LEU A 150 -5.30 41.69 39.53
N ALA A 151 -4.96 40.39 39.65
CA ALA A 151 -4.20 39.68 38.63
C ALA A 151 -5.08 39.35 37.40
N PRO A 152 -4.56 39.48 36.15
CA PRO A 152 -5.31 39.07 34.97
C PRO A 152 -5.52 37.55 34.97
N GLY A 153 -6.68 37.09 34.53
CA GLY A 153 -7.05 35.67 34.49
C GLY A 153 -6.32 34.87 33.41
N PRO A 154 -6.74 33.63 33.16
CA PRO A 154 -6.17 32.80 32.10
C PRO A 154 -6.42 33.41 30.70
N PRO A 155 -5.61 33.04 29.69
CA PRO A 155 -5.91 33.36 28.30
C PRO A 155 -7.19 32.66 27.84
N ILE A 156 -7.91 33.28 26.91
CA ILE A 156 -9.14 32.76 26.33
C ILE A 156 -9.09 32.89 24.81
N TYR A 157 -9.59 31.87 24.11
CA TYR A 157 -9.48 31.71 22.66
C TYR A 157 -10.86 31.64 22.02
N ARG A 158 -11.04 32.33 20.89
CA ARG A 158 -12.26 32.24 20.08
C ARG A 158 -12.38 30.85 19.46
N THR A 159 -13.57 30.28 19.47
CA THR A 159 -13.88 29.04 18.74
C THR A 159 -14.39 29.38 17.35
N THR A 160 -14.31 28.43 16.41
CA THR A 160 -14.75 28.63 15.02
C THR A 160 -16.27 28.62 14.85
N GLN A 161 -17.03 28.44 15.93
CA GLN A 161 -18.50 28.38 15.92
C GLN A 161 -19.08 29.55 16.73
N ASP A 162 -20.12 30.19 16.17
CA ASP A 162 -21.05 31.06 16.89
C ASP A 162 -20.51 32.33 17.57
N ASN A 163 -19.24 32.70 17.31
CA ASN A 163 -18.47 33.74 18.03
C ASN A 163 -18.25 33.43 19.52
N LEU A 164 -18.29 32.15 19.90
CA LEU A 164 -18.00 31.72 21.27
C LEU A 164 -16.49 31.73 21.55
N TRP A 165 -16.14 31.78 22.82
CA TRP A 165 -14.77 31.77 23.33
C TRP A 165 -14.65 30.77 24.49
N SER A 166 -13.49 30.14 24.63
CA SER A 166 -13.23 29.13 25.68
C SER A 166 -11.77 29.13 26.15
N LEU A 167 -11.51 28.56 27.33
CA LEU A 167 -10.15 28.40 27.87
C LEU A 167 -9.34 27.37 27.08
N ASN A 168 -10.01 26.40 26.49
CA ASN A 168 -9.37 25.35 25.71
C ASN A 168 -9.05 25.90 24.32
N ARG A 169 -7.78 25.83 23.94
CA ARG A 169 -7.33 26.04 22.55
C ARG A 169 -7.67 24.82 21.69
N HIS A 170 -8.94 24.46 21.62
CA HIS A 170 -9.40 23.32 20.84
C HIS A 170 -9.17 23.59 19.34
N ARG A 171 -8.24 22.84 18.74
CA ARG A 171 -8.26 22.60 17.30
C ARG A 171 -9.63 22.01 16.96
N THR A 172 -10.44 22.74 16.20
CA THR A 172 -11.77 22.26 15.82
C THR A 172 -11.60 21.30 14.66
N PHE A 173 -11.56 20.00 14.98
CA PHE A 173 -11.59 18.95 13.98
C PHE A 173 -12.96 18.95 13.28
N LEU A 174 -12.94 19.03 11.96
CA LEU A 174 -14.12 18.88 11.12
C LEU A 174 -14.22 17.42 10.69
N ASN A 175 -15.38 16.82 10.87
CA ASN A 175 -15.70 15.53 10.29
C ASN A 175 -15.78 15.66 8.76
N GLY A 176 -15.07 14.81 8.02
CA GLY A 176 -15.07 14.85 6.55
C GLY A 176 -16.45 14.63 5.94
N ASP A 177 -17.32 13.88 6.62
CA ASP A 177 -18.65 13.51 6.13
C ASP A 177 -19.70 14.62 6.32
N ASP A 178 -19.42 15.65 7.14
CA ASP A 178 -20.36 16.75 7.41
C ASP A 178 -20.15 17.96 6.47
N TYR A 179 -19.02 18.02 5.76
CA TYR A 179 -18.59 19.21 5.02
C TYR A 179 -18.04 18.92 3.61
N ALA A 180 -18.35 19.81 2.66
CA ALA A 180 -17.72 19.86 1.35
C ALA A 180 -16.57 20.88 1.37
N PHE A 181 -15.37 20.45 0.95
CA PHE A 181 -14.16 21.26 0.88
C PHE A 181 -13.84 21.70 -0.56
N SER A 182 -13.16 22.82 -0.74
CA SER A 182 -12.69 23.27 -2.05
C SER A 182 -11.70 22.26 -2.66
N ALA A 183 -11.76 22.03 -3.98
CA ALA A 183 -10.84 21.09 -4.65
C ALA A 183 -9.36 21.52 -4.58
N THR A 184 -9.11 22.82 -4.36
CA THR A 184 -7.78 23.41 -4.21
C THR A 184 -7.71 24.30 -2.98
N ALA A 185 -6.55 24.35 -2.34
CA ALA A 185 -6.23 25.33 -1.30
C ALA A 185 -5.98 26.73 -1.89
N ASN A 186 -6.00 27.75 -1.03
CA ASN A 186 -5.43 29.07 -1.32
C ASN A 186 -3.89 29.07 -1.19
N ALA A 187 -3.25 30.23 -1.34
CA ALA A 187 -1.80 30.42 -1.22
C ALA A 187 -1.20 30.09 0.18
N ASP A 188 -2.04 29.87 1.19
CA ASP A 188 -1.66 29.57 2.58
C ASP A 188 -1.92 28.11 2.97
N GLY A 189 -2.38 27.28 2.03
CA GLY A 189 -2.77 25.90 2.29
C GLY A 189 -4.18 25.74 2.87
N HIS A 190 -4.98 26.82 2.88
CA HIS A 190 -6.32 26.83 3.44
C HIS A 190 -7.38 26.46 2.39
N TYR A 191 -8.22 25.49 2.73
CA TYR A 191 -9.36 25.00 1.97
C TYR A 191 -10.62 25.69 2.48
N ALA A 192 -11.44 26.24 1.59
CA ALA A 192 -12.76 26.75 1.98
C ALA A 192 -13.71 25.57 2.20
N PHE A 193 -14.54 25.60 3.25
CA PHE A 193 -15.52 24.54 3.52
C PHE A 193 -16.96 25.05 3.63
N ARG A 194 -17.90 24.15 3.32
CA ARG A 194 -19.35 24.34 3.28
C ARG A 194 -20.03 23.12 3.90
N ALA A 195 -21.29 23.21 4.34
CA ALA A 195 -22.04 22.02 4.76
C ALA A 195 -22.22 21.06 3.57
N LEU A 196 -22.12 19.74 3.79
CA LEU A 196 -22.30 18.76 2.72
C LEU A 196 -23.67 18.91 2.04
N GLY A 197 -23.72 18.72 0.71
CA GLY A 197 -24.94 18.92 -0.09
C GLY A 197 -25.28 20.39 -0.41
N SER A 198 -24.51 21.37 0.10
CA SER A 198 -24.65 22.79 -0.30
C SER A 198 -24.23 23.01 -1.75
N SER A 199 -24.89 23.95 -2.44
CA SER A 199 -24.46 24.40 -3.77
C SER A 199 -23.11 25.12 -3.75
N SER A 200 -22.44 25.20 -4.90
CA SER A 200 -21.22 25.99 -5.12
C SER A 200 -21.35 27.45 -4.66
N ASP A 201 -22.56 27.99 -4.72
CA ASP A 201 -22.88 29.42 -4.58
C ASP A 201 -23.30 29.79 -3.15
N SER A 202 -23.36 28.80 -2.25
CA SER A 202 -23.71 28.99 -0.84
C SER A 202 -22.66 29.87 -0.11
N ALA A 203 -22.93 30.30 1.13
CA ALA A 203 -21.94 31.02 1.94
C ALA A 203 -20.79 30.09 2.39
N ILE A 204 -19.55 30.59 2.42
CA ILE A 204 -18.40 29.82 2.95
C ILE A 204 -18.53 29.82 4.47
N LEU A 205 -18.54 28.63 5.09
CA LEU A 205 -18.68 28.50 6.54
C LEU A 205 -17.37 28.83 7.25
N GLY A 206 -16.25 28.46 6.64
CA GLY A 206 -14.92 28.83 7.12
C GLY A 206 -13.81 28.33 6.21
N TYR A 207 -12.59 28.38 6.74
CA TYR A 207 -11.41 27.81 6.12
C TYR A 207 -10.84 26.69 7.00
N ALA A 208 -10.17 25.71 6.40
CA ALA A 208 -9.57 24.60 7.10
C ALA A 208 -8.23 24.20 6.47
N ILE A 209 -7.36 23.58 7.26
CA ILE A 209 -6.17 22.86 6.76
C ILE A 209 -6.42 21.36 6.78
N ASN A 210 -5.81 20.67 5.82
CA ASN A 210 -5.79 19.21 5.77
C ASN A 210 -4.54 18.69 6.49
N HIS A 211 -4.72 17.98 7.61
CA HIS A 211 -3.64 17.35 8.38
C HIS A 211 -3.22 16.02 7.72
N PRO A 212 -1.94 15.58 7.83
CA PRO A 212 -1.48 14.32 7.23
C PRO A 212 -2.30 13.08 7.61
N GLU A 213 -2.89 13.04 8.80
CA GLU A 213 -3.75 11.96 9.30
C GLU A 213 -5.20 12.00 8.76
N HIS A 214 -5.45 12.67 7.63
CA HIS A 214 -6.78 12.93 7.04
C HIS A 214 -7.75 13.75 7.92
N HIS A 215 -7.25 14.33 9.02
CA HIS A 215 -8.03 15.22 9.89
C HIS A 215 -8.13 16.64 9.30
N TRP A 216 -9.34 17.13 9.06
CA TRP A 216 -9.59 18.53 8.71
C TRP A 216 -9.62 19.40 9.97
N ILE A 217 -8.89 20.52 9.99
CA ILE A 217 -8.83 21.42 11.15
C ILE A 217 -9.28 22.81 10.72
N ALA A 218 -10.35 23.33 11.34
CA ALA A 218 -10.89 24.65 11.02
C ALA A 218 -10.02 25.81 11.55
N ILE A 219 -10.02 26.92 10.80
CA ILE A 219 -9.25 28.15 11.04
C ILE A 219 -10.22 29.34 11.08
N ASP A 220 -9.94 30.35 11.92
CA ASP A 220 -10.76 31.55 12.05
C ASP A 220 -10.75 32.38 10.74
N PRO A 221 -11.91 32.64 10.10
CA PRO A 221 -12.01 33.48 8.91
C PRO A 221 -11.49 34.92 9.09
N ALA A 222 -11.34 35.41 10.31
CA ALA A 222 -10.73 36.71 10.60
C ALA A 222 -9.20 36.67 10.47
N GLN A 223 -8.52 35.56 10.81
CA GLN A 223 -7.08 35.40 10.58
C GLN A 223 -6.78 35.37 9.08
N ALA A 224 -7.56 34.60 8.32
CA ALA A 224 -7.44 34.48 6.86
C ALA A 224 -7.64 35.78 6.05
N LYS A 225 -7.99 36.90 6.70
CA LYS A 225 -8.22 38.22 6.06
C LYS A 225 -7.25 39.33 6.45
N HIS A 226 -6.37 39.13 7.44
CA HIS A 226 -5.60 40.24 8.04
C HIS A 226 -4.19 40.47 7.50
N GLU A 227 -3.62 39.56 6.71
CA GLU A 227 -2.26 39.75 6.17
C GLU A 227 -2.26 40.04 4.66
N ARG A 228 -1.67 41.18 4.27
CA ARG A 228 -1.33 41.44 2.87
C ARG A 228 -0.14 40.55 2.49
N LEU A 229 -0.42 39.54 1.68
CA LEU A 229 0.45 38.42 1.29
C LEU A 229 1.85 38.77 0.72
N ALA A 230 2.15 40.05 0.41
CA ALA A 230 3.38 40.46 -0.26
C ALA A 230 4.56 40.75 0.70
N ASP A 231 4.30 41.18 1.94
CA ASP A 231 5.34 41.70 2.85
C ASP A 231 5.70 40.75 4.01
N ARG A 232 5.16 39.52 4.02
CA ARG A 232 5.38 38.58 5.12
C ARG A 232 6.79 37.94 5.09
N PRO A 233 7.48 37.78 6.22
CA PRO A 233 8.68 36.95 6.28
C PRO A 233 8.39 35.50 5.85
N LEU A 234 9.35 34.88 5.17
CA LEU A 234 9.28 33.49 4.72
C LEU A 234 8.08 33.23 3.76
N VAL A 235 7.83 34.14 2.81
CA VAL A 235 6.69 34.10 1.85
C VAL A 235 6.45 32.71 1.22
N GLN A 236 7.55 32.00 0.91
CA GLN A 236 7.54 30.72 0.21
C GLN A 236 7.08 29.53 1.06
N TRP A 237 6.92 29.72 2.37
CA TRP A 237 6.30 28.74 3.25
C TRP A 237 4.87 29.18 3.52
N SER A 238 3.92 28.27 3.32
CA SER A 238 2.54 28.43 3.78
C SER A 238 2.43 28.14 5.28
N ASP A 239 1.36 28.60 5.93
CA ASP A 239 1.13 28.24 7.34
C ASP A 239 0.89 26.73 7.49
N GLN A 240 0.27 26.09 6.47
CA GLN A 240 0.15 24.63 6.40
C GLN A 240 1.51 23.93 6.31
N ASP A 241 2.48 24.42 5.52
CA ASP A 241 3.85 23.85 5.47
C ASP A 241 4.51 23.89 6.86
N ILE A 242 4.40 25.04 7.54
CA ILE A 242 5.00 25.29 8.86
C ILE A 242 4.36 24.39 9.93
N GLN A 243 3.03 24.30 9.97
CA GLN A 243 2.29 23.49 10.94
C GLN A 243 2.37 21.98 10.66
N ARG A 244 2.63 21.57 9.41
CA ARG A 244 2.90 20.17 9.06
C ARG A 244 4.28 19.74 9.55
N MET A 245 5.30 20.57 9.36
CA MET A 245 6.67 20.22 9.72
C MET A 245 7.00 20.48 11.19
N TYR A 246 6.35 21.43 11.86
CA TYR A 246 6.67 21.82 13.24
C TYR A 246 5.42 21.87 14.12
N ILE A 247 5.54 21.41 15.36
CA ILE A 247 4.47 21.41 16.38
C ILE A 247 4.32 22.84 16.90
N LEU A 248 3.68 23.65 16.07
CA LEU A 248 3.50 25.08 16.28
C LEU A 248 2.03 25.44 16.43
N ASP A 249 1.86 26.65 16.93
CA ASP A 249 0.60 27.28 17.23
C ASP A 249 0.53 28.62 16.49
N ASP A 250 -0.68 29.09 16.19
CA ASP A 250 -0.89 30.23 15.28
C ASP A 250 -0.25 31.53 15.78
N THR A 251 -0.08 31.66 17.09
CA THR A 251 0.59 32.78 17.76
C THR A 251 2.12 32.71 17.65
N ARG A 252 2.68 31.52 17.44
CA ARG A 252 4.12 31.27 17.23
C ARG A 252 4.53 31.27 15.76
N ILE A 253 3.62 31.07 14.80
CA ILE A 253 3.93 31.10 13.36
C ILE A 253 4.58 32.43 12.94
N ALA A 254 4.05 33.57 13.39
CA ALA A 254 4.64 34.88 13.07
C ALA A 254 6.07 35.05 13.62
N ALA A 255 6.36 34.50 14.81
CA ALA A 255 7.71 34.49 15.39
C ALA A 255 8.63 33.55 14.59
N PHE A 256 8.16 32.33 14.28
CA PHE A 256 8.85 31.35 13.46
C PHE A 256 9.26 31.94 12.11
N ARG A 257 8.30 32.52 11.38
CA ARG A 257 8.53 33.17 10.08
C ARG A 257 9.61 34.25 10.15
N THR A 258 9.57 35.09 11.19
CA THR A 258 10.52 36.20 11.36
C THR A 258 11.94 35.69 11.62
N GLU A 259 12.09 34.75 12.54
CA GLU A 259 13.40 34.20 12.91
C GLU A 259 13.97 33.30 11.79
N ALA A 260 13.14 32.47 11.17
CA ALA A 260 13.53 31.62 10.04
C ALA A 260 13.95 32.43 8.80
N GLN A 261 13.30 33.57 8.54
CA GLN A 261 13.69 34.48 7.47
C GLN A 261 15.05 35.15 7.73
N ALA A 262 15.40 35.38 9.00
CA ALA A 262 16.67 35.98 9.40
C ALA A 262 17.83 34.97 9.46
N SER A 263 17.55 33.72 9.88
CA SER A 263 18.57 32.66 10.02
C SER A 263 18.76 31.79 8.77
N GLY A 264 17.74 31.73 7.90
CA GLY A 264 17.69 30.81 6.75
C GLY A 264 17.39 29.35 7.11
N LYS A 265 17.09 29.04 8.38
CA LYS A 265 16.81 27.70 8.91
C LYS A 265 15.67 27.71 9.93
N ALA A 266 15.34 26.56 10.53
CA ALA A 266 14.35 26.53 11.60
C ALA A 266 14.87 27.24 12.87
N PRO A 267 13.98 27.88 13.65
CA PRO A 267 14.28 28.33 15.01
C PRO A 267 14.56 27.15 15.93
N ASP A 268 15.60 27.24 16.77
CA ASP A 268 16.02 26.14 17.67
C ASP A 268 14.95 25.79 18.72
N TRP A 269 14.02 26.70 19.00
CA TRP A 269 12.89 26.49 19.92
C TRP A 269 11.68 25.82 19.28
N ALA A 270 11.64 25.65 17.96
CA ALA A 270 10.49 25.11 17.24
C ALA A 270 10.56 23.57 17.15
N PRO A 271 9.80 22.81 17.97
CA PRO A 271 9.84 21.36 17.93
C PRO A 271 9.34 20.85 16.58
N ARG A 272 10.15 20.07 15.86
CA ARG A 272 9.74 19.42 14.62
C ARG A 272 8.73 18.31 14.91
N ALA A 273 7.71 18.18 14.06
CA ALA A 273 6.77 17.08 14.14
C ALA A 273 7.49 15.75 13.89
N GLN A 274 7.19 14.72 14.70
CA GLN A 274 7.70 13.37 14.45
C GLN A 274 6.89 12.75 13.32
N ASN A 275 7.45 12.79 12.12
CA ASN A 275 7.01 11.94 11.03
C ASN A 275 7.57 10.52 11.26
N SER A 276 6.75 9.48 11.19
CA SER A 276 7.22 8.09 11.26
C SER A 276 7.96 7.68 9.99
N GLU A 277 7.62 8.26 8.84
CA GLU A 277 8.15 7.87 7.54
C GLU A 277 9.37 8.71 7.13
N ASP A 278 10.54 8.05 6.97
CA ASP A 278 11.80 8.74 6.69
C ASP A 278 11.82 9.44 5.32
N TYR A 279 11.18 8.85 4.30
CA TYR A 279 11.13 9.42 2.95
C TYR A 279 10.36 10.74 2.93
N LEU A 280 9.23 10.79 3.66
CA LEU A 280 8.42 12.00 3.80
C LEU A 280 9.14 13.04 4.66
N PHE A 281 9.79 12.64 5.77
CA PHE A 281 10.62 13.52 6.59
C PHE A 281 11.72 14.21 5.76
N VAL A 282 12.46 13.45 4.93
CA VAL A 282 13.53 14.01 4.09
C VAL A 282 12.97 14.90 2.99
N ALA A 283 11.87 14.51 2.33
CA ALA A 283 11.20 15.34 1.34
C ALA A 283 10.65 16.65 1.95
N GLU A 284 10.22 16.61 3.21
CA GLU A 284 9.85 17.79 4.00
C GLU A 284 11.06 18.68 4.29
N SER A 285 12.18 18.13 4.77
CA SER A 285 13.44 18.88 5.00
C SER A 285 13.90 19.64 3.74
N LEU A 286 13.74 19.04 2.55
CA LEU A 286 14.10 19.67 1.27
C LEU A 286 13.34 20.98 0.97
N LYS A 287 12.26 21.32 1.70
CA LYS A 287 11.59 22.63 1.59
C LYS A 287 12.52 23.79 1.94
N TRP A 288 13.51 23.60 2.81
CA TRP A 288 14.47 24.65 3.18
C TRP A 288 15.41 25.01 2.01
N LEU A 289 15.96 24.02 1.30
CA LEU A 289 16.77 24.26 0.09
C LEU A 289 15.94 24.63 -1.13
N HIS A 290 14.74 24.05 -1.25
CA HIS A 290 13.89 24.15 -2.43
C HIS A 290 12.48 24.64 -2.05
N PRO A 291 12.35 25.87 -1.51
CA PRO A 291 11.08 26.36 -0.99
C PRO A 291 10.03 26.57 -2.10
N GLN A 292 10.49 26.72 -3.34
CA GLN A 292 9.67 26.84 -4.56
C GLN A 292 9.05 25.51 -5.00
N LEU A 293 9.60 24.36 -4.60
CA LEU A 293 9.16 23.06 -5.10
C LEU A 293 7.96 22.52 -4.29
N PRO A 294 6.85 22.12 -4.95
CA PRO A 294 5.75 21.43 -4.30
C PRO A 294 6.22 20.08 -3.73
N LEU A 295 5.49 19.54 -2.75
CA LEU A 295 5.88 18.30 -2.06
C LEU A 295 6.11 17.13 -3.03
N ALA A 296 5.31 16.99 -4.09
CA ALA A 296 5.50 15.96 -5.11
C ALA A 296 6.89 16.02 -5.78
N GLN A 297 7.34 17.21 -6.18
CA GLN A 297 8.67 17.41 -6.77
C GLN A 297 9.81 17.24 -5.73
N ARG A 298 9.54 17.52 -4.45
CA ARG A 298 10.50 17.23 -3.35
C ARG A 298 10.60 15.74 -3.05
N LEU A 299 9.51 14.98 -3.17
CA LEU A 299 9.52 13.51 -3.10
C LEU A 299 10.27 12.91 -4.31
N GLU A 300 10.06 13.41 -5.52
CA GLU A 300 10.85 13.03 -6.70
C GLU A 300 12.35 13.34 -6.51
N LEU A 301 12.68 14.52 -5.97
CA LEU A 301 14.05 14.89 -5.65
C LEU A 301 14.67 13.98 -4.58
N GLN A 302 13.94 13.64 -3.51
CA GLN A 302 14.39 12.65 -2.51
C GLN A 302 14.66 11.29 -3.17
N ARG A 303 13.73 10.79 -3.98
CA ARG A 303 13.88 9.51 -4.70
C ARG A 303 15.03 9.51 -5.70
N SER A 304 15.41 10.67 -6.26
CA SER A 304 16.55 10.81 -7.17
C SER A 304 17.91 10.49 -6.53
N TYR A 305 17.99 10.39 -5.20
CA TYR A 305 19.20 9.91 -4.50
C TYR A 305 19.30 8.39 -4.44
N ASN A 306 18.24 7.63 -4.76
CA ASN A 306 18.24 6.16 -4.81
C ASN A 306 18.79 5.50 -3.53
N LEU A 307 18.23 5.86 -2.36
CA LEU A 307 18.77 5.52 -1.05
C LEU A 307 18.16 4.25 -0.46
N THR A 308 19.00 3.42 0.15
CA THR A 308 18.51 2.37 1.07
C THR A 308 17.81 2.98 2.28
N GLN A 309 17.02 2.19 3.00
CA GLN A 309 16.32 2.59 4.21
C GLN A 309 17.31 3.09 5.27
N ASP A 310 18.43 2.37 5.48
CA ASP A 310 19.51 2.80 6.37
C ASP A 310 20.15 4.13 5.93
N GLN A 311 20.40 4.30 4.63
CA GLN A 311 20.91 5.56 4.08
C GLN A 311 19.89 6.70 4.26
N LEU A 312 18.59 6.40 4.18
CA LEU A 312 17.52 7.39 4.33
C LEU A 312 17.32 7.79 5.80
N CYS A 313 17.35 6.84 6.74
CA CYS A 313 17.42 7.08 8.18
C CYS A 313 18.64 7.93 8.55
N ARG A 314 19.80 7.63 7.95
CA ARG A 314 21.02 8.42 8.10
C ARG A 314 20.84 9.85 7.56
N LEU A 315 20.30 10.00 6.36
CA LEU A 315 20.04 11.31 5.76
C LEU A 315 19.02 12.11 6.58
N ARG A 316 17.96 11.49 7.10
CA ARG A 316 17.03 12.10 8.07
C ARG A 316 17.76 12.69 9.27
N THR A 317 18.72 11.95 9.81
CA THR A 317 19.49 12.36 11.01
C THR A 317 20.51 13.46 10.70
N GLU A 318 21.23 13.35 9.59
CA GLU A 318 22.31 14.28 9.22
C GLU A 318 21.83 15.55 8.50
N SER A 319 20.67 15.53 7.82
CA SER A 319 20.20 16.68 7.02
C SER A 319 19.62 17.83 7.83
N GLY A 320 19.10 17.57 9.03
CA GLY A 320 18.51 18.59 9.91
C GLY A 320 17.48 19.48 9.20
N ASP A 321 17.80 20.77 9.08
CA ASP A 321 17.03 21.79 8.34
C ASP A 321 17.33 21.81 6.84
N GLY A 322 17.60 20.64 6.23
CA GLY A 322 17.64 20.45 4.79
C GLY A 322 19.02 20.43 4.12
N GLN A 323 20.14 20.53 4.84
CA GLN A 323 21.46 20.34 4.21
C GLN A 323 21.61 18.91 3.67
N ILE A 324 22.23 18.75 2.50
CA ILE A 324 22.51 17.43 1.93
C ILE A 324 24.01 17.11 2.11
N PRO A 325 24.37 16.07 2.88
CA PRO A 325 25.76 15.66 3.06
C PRO A 325 26.43 15.21 1.75
N GLU A 326 27.75 15.40 1.66
CA GLU A 326 28.54 15.04 0.47
C GLU A 326 28.41 13.56 0.09
N TRP A 327 28.28 12.65 1.07
CA TRP A 327 28.11 11.22 0.78
C TRP A 327 26.80 10.92 0.03
N ALA A 328 25.73 11.68 0.26
CA ALA A 328 24.45 11.50 -0.42
C ALA A 328 24.55 11.99 -1.88
N GLU A 329 25.20 13.13 -2.09
CA GLU A 329 25.55 13.63 -3.43
C GLU A 329 26.45 12.67 -4.20
N GLN A 330 27.45 12.07 -3.54
CA GLN A 330 28.33 11.07 -4.15
C GLN A 330 27.55 9.79 -4.50
N HIS A 331 26.72 9.27 -3.59
CA HIS A 331 25.90 8.09 -3.82
C HIS A 331 24.87 8.30 -4.95
N LYS A 332 24.27 9.49 -5.05
CA LYS A 332 23.42 9.87 -6.17
C LYS A 332 24.15 9.81 -7.51
N ARG A 333 25.37 10.35 -7.60
CA ARG A 333 26.20 10.25 -8.82
C ARG A 333 26.51 8.79 -9.18
N LEU A 334 26.90 7.98 -8.19
CA LEU A 334 27.27 6.58 -8.38
C LEU A 334 26.08 5.67 -8.72
N SER A 335 24.88 5.94 -8.22
CA SER A 335 23.67 5.17 -8.54
C SER A 335 23.09 5.50 -9.92
N LEU A 336 23.28 6.74 -10.38
CA LEU A 336 22.85 7.21 -11.71
C LEU A 336 23.83 6.87 -12.83
N ASP A 337 25.09 6.54 -12.52
CA ASP A 337 26.11 6.14 -13.51
C ASP A 337 25.82 4.73 -14.08
N PRO A 338 25.45 4.59 -15.37
CA PRO A 338 25.17 3.28 -15.97
C PRO A 338 26.43 2.44 -16.22
N SER A 339 27.64 3.02 -16.14
CA SER A 339 28.91 2.30 -16.25
C SER A 339 29.42 1.75 -14.91
N ASN A 340 28.76 2.09 -13.80
CA ASN A 340 29.08 1.56 -12.49
C ASN A 340 28.40 0.19 -12.26
N ASP A 341 29.14 -0.89 -12.49
CA ASP A 341 28.71 -2.28 -12.23
C ASP A 341 28.25 -2.54 -10.78
N GLN A 342 28.62 -1.66 -9.83
CA GLN A 342 28.23 -1.77 -8.42
C GLN A 342 26.98 -0.94 -8.06
N ARG A 343 26.37 -0.21 -9.01
CA ARG A 343 25.25 0.73 -8.72
C ARG A 343 24.03 0.08 -8.05
N PHE A 344 23.82 -1.23 -8.26
CA PHE A 344 22.73 -1.99 -7.65
C PHE A 344 23.10 -2.74 -6.36
N LYS A 345 24.37 -2.76 -5.95
CA LYS A 345 24.83 -3.59 -4.84
C LYS A 345 24.07 -3.34 -3.53
N LEU A 346 23.77 -2.09 -3.23
CA LEU A 346 23.11 -1.70 -1.97
C LEU A 346 21.61 -2.04 -1.97
N ILE A 347 20.89 -1.75 -3.05
CA ILE A 347 19.48 -2.15 -3.20
C ILE A 347 19.33 -3.68 -3.28
N ALA A 348 20.28 -4.39 -3.88
CA ALA A 348 20.27 -5.86 -3.95
C ALA A 348 20.49 -6.53 -2.59
N GLY A 349 21.30 -5.93 -1.71
CA GLY A 349 21.45 -6.40 -0.32
C GLY A 349 20.26 -6.04 0.58
N GLU A 350 19.63 -4.89 0.35
CA GLU A 350 18.40 -4.49 1.07
C GLU A 350 17.18 -5.34 0.68
N LEU A 351 17.01 -5.57 -0.63
CA LEU A 351 15.88 -6.30 -1.19
C LEU A 351 16.22 -7.79 -1.41
N GLU A 352 17.16 -8.33 -0.62
CA GLU A 352 17.42 -9.76 -0.57
C GLU A 352 16.14 -10.50 -0.17
N ASN A 353 15.77 -11.55 -0.91
CA ASN A 353 14.50 -12.28 -0.80
C ASN A 353 13.21 -11.49 -1.10
N TYR A 354 13.23 -10.16 -1.29
CA TYR A 354 12.02 -9.36 -1.46
C TYR A 354 11.10 -9.80 -2.62
N VAL A 355 11.67 -10.32 -3.72
CA VAL A 355 10.89 -10.92 -4.83
C VAL A 355 10.19 -12.22 -4.39
N GLN A 356 10.82 -13.02 -3.53
CA GLN A 356 10.23 -14.23 -2.96
C GLN A 356 9.11 -13.87 -1.96
N ASP A 357 9.31 -12.85 -1.14
CA ASP A 357 8.27 -12.34 -0.22
C ASP A 357 7.05 -11.82 -0.98
N LEU A 358 7.25 -11.02 -2.04
CA LEU A 358 6.19 -10.56 -2.94
C LEU A 358 5.36 -11.71 -3.55
N ARG A 359 5.96 -12.88 -3.79
CA ARG A 359 5.30 -14.06 -4.38
C ARG A 359 4.67 -15.01 -3.35
N THR A 360 4.92 -14.78 -2.07
CA THR A 360 4.46 -15.66 -0.98
C THR A 360 3.52 -14.98 0.00
N GLN A 361 3.64 -13.65 0.10
CA GLN A 361 2.86 -12.79 1.00
C GLN A 361 2.08 -11.71 0.24
N GLY A 362 2.35 -11.54 -1.07
CA GLY A 362 1.53 -10.72 -1.94
C GLY A 362 1.52 -9.24 -1.56
N LEU A 363 0.36 -8.60 -1.74
CA LEU A 363 0.12 -7.21 -1.34
C LEU A 363 -0.12 -7.01 0.18
N ALA A 364 -0.30 -8.09 0.95
CA ALA A 364 -0.52 -8.02 2.40
C ALA A 364 0.78 -7.95 3.23
N PHE A 365 1.95 -8.13 2.60
CA PHE A 365 3.23 -7.90 3.26
C PHE A 365 3.38 -6.42 3.66
N ASP A 366 4.02 -6.15 4.80
CA ASP A 366 4.15 -4.77 5.33
C ASP A 366 5.23 -3.99 4.55
N HIS A 367 4.83 -3.50 3.39
CA HIS A 367 5.76 -3.03 2.37
C HIS A 367 6.32 -1.63 2.64
N HIS A 368 7.61 -1.59 2.99
CA HIS A 368 8.47 -0.44 2.77
C HIS A 368 8.79 -0.29 1.26
N TRP A 369 7.76 -0.03 0.44
CA TRP A 369 7.79 -0.05 -1.02
C TRP A 369 9.02 0.68 -1.60
N PRO A 370 9.84 0.04 -2.45
CA PRO A 370 10.99 0.70 -3.09
C PRO A 370 10.61 2.00 -3.82
N ALA A 371 9.40 2.05 -4.38
CA ALA A 371 8.79 3.22 -5.02
C ALA A 371 8.73 4.49 -4.14
N THR A 372 8.85 4.43 -2.81
CA THR A 372 8.92 5.62 -1.96
C THR A 372 10.33 6.19 -1.81
N ARG A 373 11.39 5.40 -2.13
CA ARG A 373 12.79 5.74 -1.83
C ARG A 373 13.71 5.83 -3.05
N TYR A 374 13.38 5.13 -4.13
CA TYR A 374 14.17 5.06 -5.36
C TYR A 374 13.44 5.70 -6.54
N SER A 375 14.19 6.28 -7.49
CA SER A 375 13.61 6.89 -8.68
C SER A 375 13.07 5.85 -9.67
N ASP A 376 12.00 6.19 -10.40
CA ASP A 376 11.36 5.30 -11.38
C ASP A 376 12.34 4.76 -12.44
N VAL A 377 13.31 5.59 -12.86
CA VAL A 377 14.36 5.21 -13.82
C VAL A 377 15.31 4.18 -13.20
N PHE A 378 15.77 4.42 -11.96
CA PHE A 378 16.65 3.48 -11.26
C PHE A 378 15.94 2.15 -10.96
N LEU A 379 14.66 2.18 -10.58
CA LEU A 379 13.84 0.97 -10.38
C LEU A 379 13.58 0.21 -11.70
N ALA A 380 13.37 0.92 -12.81
CA ALA A 380 13.22 0.29 -14.13
C ALA A 380 14.51 -0.40 -14.60
N ASP A 381 15.67 0.23 -14.39
CA ASP A 381 16.96 -0.36 -14.68
C ASP A 381 17.27 -1.54 -13.73
N TYR A 382 16.94 -1.41 -12.44
CA TYR A 382 17.12 -2.48 -11.45
C TYR A 382 16.22 -3.69 -11.74
N ALA A 383 14.96 -3.47 -12.14
CA ALA A 383 14.10 -4.54 -12.62
C ALA A 383 14.70 -5.23 -13.86
N THR A 384 15.28 -4.48 -14.79
CA THR A 384 16.00 -5.07 -15.94
C THR A 384 17.19 -5.93 -15.47
N HIS A 385 17.93 -5.48 -14.46
CA HIS A 385 19.01 -6.26 -13.83
C HIS A 385 18.53 -7.54 -13.12
N LEU A 386 17.34 -7.52 -12.52
CA LEU A 386 16.65 -8.69 -11.94
C LEU A 386 16.05 -9.64 -13.01
N GLY A 387 16.22 -9.36 -14.31
CA GLY A 387 15.75 -10.18 -15.41
C GLY A 387 14.31 -9.92 -15.86
N TYR A 388 13.64 -8.87 -15.36
CA TYR A 388 12.32 -8.50 -15.87
C TYR A 388 12.40 -7.93 -17.29
N GLN A 389 11.45 -8.33 -18.11
CA GLN A 389 11.18 -7.77 -19.44
C GLN A 389 9.91 -6.92 -19.40
N ARG A 390 9.62 -6.14 -20.45
CA ARG A 390 8.45 -5.24 -20.51
C ARG A 390 7.50 -5.62 -21.64
N THR A 391 6.20 -5.75 -21.33
CA THR A 391 5.16 -5.99 -22.35
C THR A 391 4.86 -4.73 -23.17
N ARG A 392 4.13 -4.88 -24.28
CA ARG A 392 3.55 -3.80 -25.09
C ARG A 392 2.67 -2.82 -24.31
N HIS A 393 2.28 -3.18 -23.08
CA HIS A 393 1.49 -2.36 -22.17
C HIS A 393 2.30 -1.77 -21.00
N ASN A 394 3.63 -1.87 -21.08
CA ASN A 394 4.58 -1.43 -20.07
C ASN A 394 4.42 -2.14 -18.71
N MET A 395 4.04 -3.42 -18.70
CA MET A 395 4.07 -4.28 -17.51
C MET A 395 5.39 -5.04 -17.43
N LEU A 396 5.93 -5.21 -16.22
CA LEU A 396 7.05 -6.12 -15.97
C LEU A 396 6.58 -7.57 -16.09
N TYR A 397 7.37 -8.42 -16.73
CA TYR A 397 7.13 -9.86 -16.82
C TYR A 397 8.42 -10.67 -16.72
N ARG A 398 8.27 -11.96 -16.42
CA ARG A 398 9.33 -12.97 -16.45
C ARG A 398 8.87 -14.21 -17.22
N THR A 399 9.81 -15.06 -17.63
CA THR A 399 9.55 -16.30 -18.39
C THR A 399 10.13 -17.55 -17.73
N ASP A 400 10.69 -17.39 -16.55
CA ASP A 400 11.38 -18.40 -15.75
C ASP A 400 10.68 -18.70 -14.42
N ILE A 401 9.53 -18.05 -14.16
CA ILE A 401 8.61 -18.43 -13.08
C ILE A 401 8.10 -19.85 -13.40
N PRO A 402 8.37 -20.86 -12.56
CA PRO A 402 8.27 -22.26 -12.99
C PRO A 402 6.82 -22.75 -13.06
N ALA A 403 5.92 -22.20 -12.25
CA ALA A 403 4.50 -22.54 -12.25
C ALA A 403 3.61 -21.37 -11.83
N MET A 404 2.32 -21.49 -12.14
CA MET A 404 1.25 -20.66 -11.57
C MET A 404 0.03 -21.56 -11.29
N PHE A 405 -0.78 -21.23 -10.28
CA PHE A 405 -1.96 -22.01 -9.91
C PHE A 405 -3.26 -21.33 -10.35
N ARG A 406 -4.29 -22.12 -10.66
CA ARG A 406 -5.60 -21.58 -11.04
C ARG A 406 -6.76 -22.48 -10.61
N GLY A 407 -7.74 -21.90 -9.93
CA GLY A 407 -9.07 -22.49 -9.73
C GLY A 407 -9.94 -22.36 -10.98
N GLU A 408 -10.63 -23.43 -11.37
CA GLU A 408 -11.31 -23.54 -12.66
C GLU A 408 -12.58 -24.40 -12.60
N THR A 409 -13.53 -24.09 -13.48
CA THR A 409 -14.76 -24.88 -13.65
C THR A 409 -14.66 -25.92 -14.76
N ARG A 410 -13.66 -25.81 -15.66
CA ARG A 410 -13.43 -26.77 -16.77
C ARG A 410 -12.99 -28.13 -16.28
N LEU A 411 -13.54 -29.17 -16.90
CA LEU A 411 -13.23 -30.54 -16.53
C LEU A 411 -11.82 -30.92 -17.02
N PRO A 412 -11.08 -31.76 -16.29
CA PRO A 412 -9.76 -32.25 -16.72
C PRO A 412 -9.82 -32.91 -18.11
N PHE A 413 -10.87 -33.70 -18.35
CA PHE A 413 -11.11 -34.38 -19.63
C PHE A 413 -11.41 -33.42 -20.78
N GLU A 414 -12.09 -32.29 -20.51
CA GLU A 414 -12.35 -31.23 -21.50
C GLU A 414 -11.03 -30.61 -21.98
N LEU A 415 -10.16 -30.22 -21.04
CA LEU A 415 -8.85 -29.64 -21.34
C LEU A 415 -7.92 -30.63 -22.07
N ALA A 416 -7.95 -31.90 -21.68
CA ALA A 416 -7.17 -32.96 -22.32
C ALA A 416 -7.65 -33.27 -23.75
N ARG A 417 -8.96 -33.41 -23.96
CA ARG A 417 -9.60 -33.71 -25.25
C ARG A 417 -9.39 -32.60 -26.27
N ASP A 418 -9.49 -31.34 -25.83
CA ASP A 418 -9.21 -30.17 -26.68
C ASP A 418 -7.70 -29.93 -26.89
N GLY A 419 -6.86 -30.63 -26.11
CA GLY A 419 -5.41 -30.53 -26.09
C GLY A 419 -4.89 -29.21 -25.50
N ARG A 420 -5.74 -28.40 -24.86
CA ARG A 420 -5.42 -27.03 -24.42
C ARG A 420 -6.42 -26.41 -23.46
N MET A 421 -6.00 -25.35 -22.78
CA MET A 421 -6.85 -24.39 -22.06
C MET A 421 -6.90 -23.07 -22.83
N MET A 422 -8.11 -22.65 -23.21
CA MET A 422 -8.36 -21.34 -23.81
C MET A 422 -8.49 -20.24 -22.74
N TYR A 423 -8.27 -18.97 -23.11
CA TYR A 423 -8.66 -17.82 -22.29
C TYR A 423 -10.20 -17.75 -22.17
N ARG A 424 -10.72 -16.99 -21.21
CA ARG A 424 -12.16 -16.78 -21.01
C ARG A 424 -12.56 -15.31 -21.04
N LYS A 425 -13.85 -15.04 -21.22
CA LYS A 425 -14.43 -13.69 -21.02
C LYS A 425 -14.33 -13.35 -19.54
N GLY A 426 -14.01 -12.10 -19.21
CA GLY A 426 -13.70 -11.69 -17.83
C GLY A 426 -12.20 -11.74 -17.49
N ASN A 427 -11.38 -12.44 -18.29
CA ASN A 427 -9.94 -12.33 -18.18
C ASN A 427 -9.46 -10.88 -18.46
N PRO A 428 -8.40 -10.43 -17.79
CA PRO A 428 -7.90 -9.07 -17.92
C PRO A 428 -7.33 -8.77 -19.32
N THR A 429 -7.35 -7.50 -19.69
CA THR A 429 -6.79 -6.99 -20.96
C THR A 429 -5.70 -5.97 -20.67
N GLY A 430 -4.84 -5.69 -21.65
CA GLY A 430 -3.88 -4.57 -21.51
C GLY A 430 -2.75 -4.79 -20.50
N THR A 431 -2.38 -6.05 -20.22
CA THR A 431 -1.28 -6.39 -19.29
C THR A 431 -0.20 -7.24 -19.95
N THR A 432 -0.57 -8.39 -20.52
CA THR A 432 0.29 -9.30 -21.30
C THR A 432 0.46 -8.86 -22.77
N ASN A 433 1.51 -9.33 -23.45
CA ASN A 433 1.71 -9.15 -24.89
C ASN A 433 0.65 -9.86 -25.76
N LYS A 434 -0.01 -10.88 -25.20
CA LYS A 434 -1.13 -11.62 -25.80
C LYS A 434 -2.36 -11.49 -24.91
N ARG A 435 -3.31 -12.42 -24.97
CA ARG A 435 -4.46 -12.47 -24.06
C ARG A 435 -4.00 -12.97 -22.69
N ALA A 436 -4.40 -12.28 -21.61
CA ALA A 436 -4.06 -12.71 -20.26
C ALA A 436 -4.93 -13.87 -19.80
N LEU A 437 -4.39 -14.66 -18.89
CA LEU A 437 -5.11 -15.58 -18.02
C LEU A 437 -4.71 -15.28 -16.58
N SER A 438 -5.70 -14.89 -15.78
CA SER A 438 -5.56 -14.72 -14.32
C SER A 438 -5.14 -16.05 -13.68
N ALA A 439 -4.19 -15.99 -12.76
CA ALA A 439 -3.68 -17.10 -11.98
C ALA A 439 -3.05 -16.55 -10.69
N THR A 440 -2.71 -17.40 -9.73
CA THR A 440 -2.10 -16.98 -8.45
C THR A 440 -0.77 -17.70 -8.20
N PHE A 441 0.10 -17.04 -7.45
CA PHE A 441 1.37 -17.57 -6.98
C PHE A 441 1.21 -18.61 -5.85
N GLY A 442 0.07 -18.63 -5.13
CA GLY A 442 -0.18 -19.57 -4.02
C GLY A 442 -1.16 -20.70 -4.36
N LEU A 443 -0.86 -21.93 -3.94
CA LEU A 443 -1.77 -23.06 -4.14
C LEU A 443 -3.04 -22.92 -3.28
N HIS A 444 -2.91 -22.42 -2.05
CA HIS A 444 -4.05 -22.13 -1.16
C HIS A 444 -5.07 -21.21 -1.85
N ASP A 445 -4.62 -20.09 -2.41
CA ASP A 445 -5.43 -19.07 -3.07
C ASP A 445 -6.20 -19.65 -4.28
N ALA A 446 -5.56 -20.55 -5.03
CA ALA A 446 -6.24 -21.25 -6.11
C ALA A 446 -7.40 -22.14 -5.62
N THR A 447 -7.34 -22.66 -4.39
CA THR A 447 -8.51 -23.36 -3.77
C THR A 447 -9.63 -22.39 -3.43
N ALA A 448 -9.33 -21.17 -2.99
CA ALA A 448 -10.33 -20.13 -2.74
C ALA A 448 -11.02 -19.70 -4.05
N TYR A 449 -10.26 -19.56 -5.15
CA TYR A 449 -10.83 -19.34 -6.48
C TYR A 449 -11.67 -20.52 -6.96
N ALA A 450 -11.24 -21.77 -6.72
CA ALA A 450 -12.05 -22.94 -7.06
C ALA A 450 -13.36 -22.96 -6.25
N ALA A 451 -13.32 -22.59 -4.97
CA ALA A 451 -14.51 -22.50 -4.11
C ALA A 451 -15.50 -21.42 -4.57
N THR A 452 -15.03 -20.30 -5.13
CA THR A 452 -15.87 -19.26 -5.74
C THR A 452 -16.21 -19.53 -7.22
N ARG A 453 -15.86 -20.72 -7.75
CA ARG A 453 -16.05 -21.11 -9.16
C ARG A 453 -15.41 -20.11 -10.15
N GLY A 454 -14.23 -19.61 -9.80
CA GLY A 454 -13.49 -18.60 -10.55
C GLY A 454 -14.17 -17.22 -10.59
N GLY A 455 -15.10 -16.93 -9.69
CA GLY A 455 -15.87 -15.69 -9.65
C GLY A 455 -16.97 -15.55 -10.71
N PHE A 456 -17.11 -16.52 -11.64
CA PHE A 456 -17.94 -16.38 -12.84
C PHE A 456 -18.92 -17.54 -13.02
N TYR A 457 -20.05 -17.51 -12.29
CA TYR A 457 -21.09 -18.55 -12.37
C TYR A 457 -21.61 -18.83 -13.80
N HIS A 458 -21.60 -17.82 -14.67
CA HIS A 458 -22.05 -17.90 -16.07
C HIS A 458 -21.20 -18.84 -16.95
N GLU A 459 -20.02 -19.25 -16.50
CA GLU A 459 -19.18 -20.24 -17.21
C GLU A 459 -19.85 -21.61 -17.35
N LEU A 460 -20.66 -22.00 -16.35
CA LEU A 460 -21.41 -23.25 -16.33
C LEU A 460 -22.60 -23.27 -17.30
N HIS A 461 -22.88 -22.14 -17.97
CA HIS A 461 -23.87 -22.08 -19.04
C HIS A 461 -23.36 -22.74 -20.33
N TYR A 462 -22.06 -22.97 -20.47
CA TYR A 462 -21.41 -23.58 -21.64
C TYR A 462 -21.08 -25.05 -21.34
N ASN A 463 -21.30 -25.96 -22.28
CA ASN A 463 -20.99 -27.38 -22.05
C ASN A 463 -19.47 -27.64 -22.17
N SER A 464 -18.78 -26.92 -23.04
CA SER A 464 -17.31 -26.92 -23.17
C SER A 464 -16.74 -25.52 -23.43
N GLN A 465 -15.42 -25.36 -23.40
CA GLN A 465 -14.69 -24.17 -23.84
C GLN A 465 -14.79 -23.93 -25.36
N ALA A 466 -15.14 -24.95 -26.14
CA ALA A 466 -15.39 -24.81 -27.57
C ALA A 466 -16.72 -24.10 -27.88
N ASN A 467 -17.78 -24.27 -27.07
CA ASN A 467 -19.05 -23.59 -27.34
C ASN A 467 -18.85 -22.06 -27.29
N ARG A 468 -19.21 -21.36 -28.37
CA ARG A 468 -19.11 -19.90 -28.43
C ARG A 468 -20.24 -19.19 -27.70
N PHE A 469 -21.43 -19.81 -27.74
CA PHE A 469 -22.68 -19.33 -27.17
C PHE A 469 -23.12 -20.17 -25.96
N PRO A 470 -23.81 -19.58 -24.97
CA PRO A 470 -24.33 -20.32 -23.83
C PRO A 470 -25.51 -21.23 -24.22
N GLY A 471 -25.65 -22.35 -23.51
CA GLY A 471 -26.75 -23.30 -23.65
C GLY A 471 -28.02 -22.87 -22.91
N VAL A 472 -29.16 -23.31 -23.43
CA VAL A 472 -30.49 -23.08 -22.86
C VAL A 472 -30.61 -23.80 -21.52
N ASN A 473 -31.27 -23.19 -20.53
CA ASN A 473 -31.59 -23.84 -19.27
C ASN A 473 -32.85 -24.73 -19.44
N PRO A 474 -32.75 -26.08 -19.39
CA PRO A 474 -33.92 -26.96 -19.55
C PRO A 474 -34.91 -26.88 -18.36
N GLN A 475 -34.53 -26.24 -17.25
CA GLN A 475 -35.40 -26.04 -16.09
C GLN A 475 -36.23 -24.74 -16.17
N SER A 476 -35.83 -23.75 -16.99
CA SER A 476 -36.54 -22.45 -17.06
C SER A 476 -37.92 -22.54 -17.71
N SER A 477 -38.16 -23.56 -18.54
CA SER A 477 -39.45 -23.80 -19.21
C SER A 477 -40.49 -24.50 -18.34
N LYS A 478 -40.11 -25.01 -17.15
CA LYS A 478 -41.03 -25.71 -16.23
C LYS A 478 -41.74 -24.77 -15.25
N GLY A 479 -42.42 -23.78 -15.81
CA GLY A 479 -43.59 -23.10 -15.26
C GLY A 479 -43.58 -22.74 -13.77
N ARG A 480 -43.03 -21.57 -13.44
CA ARG A 480 -43.63 -20.68 -12.42
C ARG A 480 -43.51 -19.22 -12.85
N SER A 481 -44.51 -18.45 -12.46
CA SER A 481 -44.76 -17.05 -12.80
C SER A 481 -43.55 -16.13 -12.62
N SER A 482 -43.24 -15.37 -13.68
CA SER A 482 -42.72 -14.00 -13.60
C SER A 482 -41.55 -13.76 -12.62
N GLU A 483 -40.51 -14.59 -12.69
CA GLU A 483 -39.17 -14.06 -12.45
C GLU A 483 -38.64 -13.46 -13.76
N PRO A 484 -37.85 -12.36 -13.72
CA PRO A 484 -37.38 -11.71 -14.93
C PRO A 484 -36.52 -12.65 -15.79
N SER A 485 -36.48 -12.37 -17.10
CA SER A 485 -35.57 -13.04 -18.04
C SER A 485 -34.09 -12.96 -17.61
N ASP A 486 -33.21 -13.63 -18.36
CA ASP A 486 -31.74 -13.44 -18.37
C ASP A 486 -31.33 -12.01 -18.83
N SER A 487 -31.96 -10.96 -18.30
CA SER A 487 -31.82 -9.54 -18.65
C SER A 487 -31.85 -8.70 -17.37
N GLY A 488 -30.67 -8.32 -16.89
CA GLY A 488 -30.52 -7.57 -15.64
C GLY A 488 -29.06 -7.48 -15.22
N ASP A 489 -28.26 -6.73 -15.98
CA ASP A 489 -26.90 -6.26 -15.63
C ASP A 489 -25.76 -7.29 -15.47
N SER A 490 -25.97 -8.58 -15.77
CA SER A 490 -24.85 -9.49 -16.03
C SER A 490 -24.40 -9.42 -17.50
N SER A 491 -23.09 -9.40 -17.76
CA SER A 491 -22.50 -9.23 -19.11
C SER A 491 -22.69 -10.43 -20.06
N VAL A 492 -23.67 -11.30 -19.78
CA VAL A 492 -23.98 -12.54 -20.48
C VAL A 492 -24.82 -12.30 -21.75
N SER A 493 -25.52 -11.16 -21.84
CA SER A 493 -26.54 -10.87 -22.87
C SER A 493 -26.07 -10.99 -24.33
N ASP A 494 -24.83 -10.60 -24.65
CA ASP A 494 -24.29 -10.74 -26.01
C ASP A 494 -23.84 -12.16 -26.36
N GLY A 495 -23.73 -13.06 -25.37
CA GLY A 495 -23.51 -14.49 -25.55
C GLY A 495 -22.22 -14.90 -26.29
N LYS A 496 -21.28 -14.00 -26.57
CA LYS A 496 -20.04 -14.30 -27.30
C LYS A 496 -18.87 -14.47 -26.32
N ARG A 497 -18.17 -15.61 -26.39
CA ARG A 497 -16.72 -15.65 -26.15
C ARG A 497 -16.05 -14.85 -27.28
N THR A 498 -15.38 -13.74 -26.94
CA THR A 498 -14.88 -12.74 -27.89
C THR A 498 -13.51 -13.09 -28.45
N GLY A 499 -13.46 -13.36 -29.75
CA GLY A 499 -12.27 -13.80 -30.50
C GLY A 499 -11.49 -12.66 -31.17
N ASP A 500 -11.58 -11.42 -30.67
CA ASP A 500 -11.22 -10.23 -31.45
C ASP A 500 -9.98 -9.48 -30.92
N GLU A 501 -8.77 -9.98 -31.24
CA GLU A 501 -7.55 -9.18 -31.41
C GLU A 501 -6.60 -9.92 -32.38
N ALA A 502 -6.84 -9.78 -33.70
CA ALA A 502 -5.93 -10.21 -34.77
C ALA A 502 -5.33 -11.64 -34.66
N ASP A 503 -6.05 -12.59 -34.06
CA ASP A 503 -5.61 -13.98 -33.82
C ASP A 503 -5.55 -14.78 -35.14
N SER A 504 -4.45 -14.62 -35.89
CA SER A 504 -4.25 -15.23 -37.22
C SER A 504 -3.93 -16.74 -37.21
N ASP A 505 -3.86 -17.38 -36.04
CA ASP A 505 -3.38 -18.76 -35.88
C ASP A 505 -4.19 -19.57 -34.83
N SER A 506 -5.50 -19.31 -34.70
CA SER A 506 -6.36 -20.11 -33.83
C SER A 506 -6.76 -21.43 -34.49
N SER A 507 -5.86 -22.43 -34.41
CA SER A 507 -6.14 -23.85 -34.75
C SER A 507 -7.25 -24.51 -33.89
N PHE A 508 -7.89 -23.74 -33.00
CA PHE A 508 -9.01 -24.14 -32.17
C PHE A 508 -10.31 -23.67 -32.83
N VAL A 509 -11.18 -24.61 -33.19
CA VAL A 509 -12.47 -24.31 -33.81
C VAL A 509 -13.51 -24.11 -32.71
N PHE A 510 -14.08 -22.91 -32.63
CA PHE A 510 -15.24 -22.66 -31.78
C PHE A 510 -16.49 -23.30 -32.39
N ASP A 511 -17.30 -23.91 -31.54
CA ASP A 511 -18.64 -24.36 -31.88
C ASP A 511 -19.61 -23.19 -31.83
N ASP A 512 -20.07 -22.75 -33.01
CA ASP A 512 -21.07 -21.71 -33.20
C ASP A 512 -22.53 -22.19 -32.98
N SER A 513 -22.74 -23.44 -32.51
CA SER A 513 -24.08 -23.95 -32.20
C SER A 513 -24.82 -23.13 -31.15
N LYS A 514 -26.16 -23.11 -31.26
CA LYS A 514 -27.08 -22.35 -30.40
C LYS A 514 -28.29 -23.22 -30.07
N GLY A 515 -28.93 -22.94 -28.95
CA GLY A 515 -30.15 -23.66 -28.54
C GLY A 515 -29.91 -25.06 -27.97
N TYR A 516 -28.65 -25.48 -27.80
CA TYR A 516 -28.33 -26.74 -27.13
C TYR A 516 -28.68 -26.69 -25.64
N GLU A 517 -29.03 -27.83 -25.04
CA GLU A 517 -29.31 -27.92 -23.61
C GLU A 517 -28.02 -27.82 -22.79
N SER A 518 -28.01 -26.92 -21.81
CA SER A 518 -26.89 -26.72 -20.91
C SER A 518 -26.85 -27.81 -19.84
N THR A 519 -25.82 -28.67 -19.86
CA THR A 519 -25.69 -29.82 -18.95
C THR A 519 -25.00 -29.47 -17.63
N ARG A 520 -24.19 -28.41 -17.60
CA ARG A 520 -23.27 -28.09 -16.50
C ARG A 520 -23.83 -27.20 -15.40
N ARG A 521 -25.10 -26.79 -15.50
CA ARG A 521 -25.74 -25.89 -14.50
C ARG A 521 -25.85 -26.49 -13.10
N GLN A 522 -25.79 -27.82 -12.96
CA GLN A 522 -25.82 -28.52 -11.66
C GLN A 522 -24.42 -28.83 -11.13
N GLN A 523 -23.36 -28.60 -11.91
CA GLN A 523 -21.97 -28.81 -11.49
C GLN A 523 -21.67 -27.98 -10.24
N ASN A 524 -21.18 -28.66 -9.19
CA ASN A 524 -20.71 -28.08 -7.93
C ASN A 524 -19.18 -28.22 -7.77
N THR A 525 -18.62 -29.34 -8.23
CA THR A 525 -17.19 -29.61 -8.28
C THR A 525 -16.45 -28.61 -9.17
N SER A 526 -15.41 -27.98 -8.60
CA SER A 526 -14.42 -27.15 -9.30
C SER A 526 -13.03 -27.72 -9.06
N PHE A 527 -12.09 -27.39 -9.95
CA PHE A 527 -10.77 -28.00 -10.02
C PHE A 527 -9.68 -26.98 -9.74
N VAL A 528 -8.53 -27.44 -9.24
CA VAL A 528 -7.32 -26.63 -9.13
C VAL A 528 -6.27 -27.21 -10.06
N TYR A 529 -5.64 -26.35 -10.86
CA TYR A 529 -4.60 -26.73 -11.80
C TYR A 529 -3.27 -26.07 -11.44
N VAL A 530 -2.18 -26.83 -11.53
CA VAL A 530 -0.82 -26.28 -11.69
C VAL A 530 -0.58 -26.10 -13.20
N ILE A 531 -0.12 -24.91 -13.59
CA ILE A 531 0.20 -24.58 -14.98
C ILE A 531 1.71 -24.40 -15.10
N ASP A 532 2.37 -25.15 -15.98
CA ASP A 532 3.79 -24.97 -16.30
C ASP A 532 4.02 -23.71 -17.13
N THR A 533 4.54 -22.68 -16.46
CA THR A 533 4.79 -21.35 -17.03
C THR A 533 6.21 -21.14 -17.51
N ARG A 534 7.09 -22.15 -17.47
CA ARG A 534 8.44 -22.04 -18.04
C ARG A 534 8.36 -21.72 -19.54
N GLY A 535 9.07 -20.68 -19.98
CA GLY A 535 9.00 -20.17 -21.35
C GLY A 535 7.70 -19.43 -21.71
N LEU A 536 6.75 -19.28 -20.78
CA LEU A 536 5.57 -18.42 -20.94
C LEU A 536 5.80 -17.10 -20.20
N GLU A 537 5.34 -16.01 -20.79
CA GLU A 537 5.32 -14.70 -20.12
C GLU A 537 4.34 -14.73 -18.94
N VAL A 538 4.84 -14.43 -17.74
CA VAL A 538 4.08 -14.24 -16.51
C VAL A 538 4.27 -12.80 -16.03
N VAL A 539 3.17 -12.07 -15.84
CA VAL A 539 3.11 -10.70 -15.30
C VAL A 539 2.72 -10.77 -13.82
N PRO A 540 3.68 -10.69 -12.89
CA PRO A 540 3.41 -10.71 -11.44
C PRO A 540 2.84 -9.38 -10.93
N GLY A 541 1.79 -9.43 -10.11
CA GLY A 541 1.11 -8.24 -9.60
C GLY A 541 1.89 -7.44 -8.57
N ALA A 542 2.25 -8.09 -7.46
CA ALA A 542 2.99 -7.45 -6.37
C ALA A 542 4.35 -6.89 -6.83
N GLU A 543 5.08 -7.64 -7.67
CA GLU A 543 6.33 -7.17 -8.30
C GLU A 543 6.12 -5.95 -9.21
N ASN A 544 5.02 -5.87 -9.98
CA ASN A 544 4.68 -4.65 -10.72
C ASN A 544 4.31 -3.48 -9.79
N LYS A 545 3.62 -3.73 -8.67
CA LYS A 545 3.30 -2.70 -7.68
C LYS A 545 4.57 -2.10 -7.06
N ALA A 546 5.56 -2.95 -6.76
CA ALA A 546 6.84 -2.55 -6.16
C ALA A 546 7.80 -1.85 -7.12
N PHE A 547 7.98 -2.38 -8.34
CA PHE A 547 9.04 -1.97 -9.28
C PHE A 547 8.52 -1.19 -10.52
N ASN A 548 7.21 -1.06 -10.69
CA ASN A 548 6.57 -0.36 -11.81
C ASN A 548 5.41 0.55 -11.35
N PRO A 549 5.58 1.35 -10.28
CA PRO A 549 4.49 2.01 -9.54
C PRO A 549 3.64 2.98 -10.37
N GLY A 550 4.20 3.53 -11.45
CA GLY A 550 3.50 4.42 -12.38
C GLY A 550 2.47 3.73 -13.29
N ASN A 551 2.31 2.40 -13.25
CA ASN A 551 1.37 1.67 -14.09
C ASN A 551 0.20 1.08 -13.28
N SER A 552 -0.91 1.82 -13.19
CA SER A 552 -2.12 1.45 -12.45
C SER A 552 -3.05 0.47 -13.16
N LYS A 553 -2.62 -0.17 -14.27
CA LYS A 553 -3.45 -1.13 -15.03
C LYS A 553 -3.61 -2.50 -14.36
N PHE A 554 -3.01 -2.70 -13.18
CA PHE A 554 -3.09 -3.93 -12.41
C PHE A 554 -4.02 -3.74 -11.20
N PHE A 555 -5.24 -4.32 -11.25
CA PHE A 555 -6.28 -4.24 -10.23
C PHE A 555 -6.66 -5.65 -9.75
N PHE A 556 -5.95 -6.19 -8.77
CA PHE A 556 -6.10 -7.60 -8.38
C PHE A 556 -5.89 -7.81 -6.89
N ASP A 557 -6.12 -9.04 -6.42
CA ASP A 557 -5.88 -9.44 -5.04
C ASP A 557 -4.38 -9.60 -4.72
N GLU A 558 -4.10 -10.14 -3.54
CA GLU A 558 -2.76 -10.13 -2.94
C GLU A 558 -1.73 -10.92 -3.76
N LEU A 559 -2.09 -12.08 -4.32
CA LEU A 559 -1.16 -13.03 -4.94
C LEU A 559 -1.44 -13.30 -6.43
N GLU A 560 -2.31 -12.51 -7.06
CA GLU A 560 -2.64 -12.66 -8.48
C GLU A 560 -1.52 -12.19 -9.44
N GLY A 561 -1.38 -12.93 -10.54
CA GLY A 561 -0.52 -12.63 -11.67
C GLY A 561 -1.12 -13.18 -12.97
N HIS A 562 -0.64 -12.71 -14.13
CA HIS A 562 -1.20 -13.11 -15.43
C HIS A 562 -0.25 -13.95 -16.25
N ILE A 563 -0.75 -15.09 -16.74
CA ILE A 563 -0.09 -15.90 -17.75
C ILE A 563 -0.48 -15.38 -19.14
N SER A 564 0.50 -15.12 -20.00
CA SER A 564 0.29 -14.78 -21.40
C SER A 564 -0.13 -16.01 -22.18
N THR A 565 -1.40 -16.09 -22.56
CA THR A 565 -1.92 -17.21 -23.33
C THR A 565 -1.51 -17.08 -24.81
N PRO A 566 -0.93 -18.12 -25.42
CA PRO A 566 -0.80 -18.17 -26.88
C PRO A 566 -2.18 -18.05 -27.55
N THR A 567 -2.25 -17.48 -28.76
CA THR A 567 -3.45 -17.48 -29.63
C THR A 567 -4.13 -18.85 -29.72
N ARG A 568 -3.31 -19.90 -29.79
CA ARG A 568 -3.79 -21.29 -29.84
C ARG A 568 -4.32 -21.85 -28.51
N GLY A 569 -4.14 -21.16 -27.37
CA GLY A 569 -4.35 -21.68 -26.01
C GLY A 569 -3.08 -22.19 -25.32
N ILE A 570 -3.11 -22.40 -24.00
CA ILE A 570 -2.04 -23.08 -23.23
C ILE A 570 -2.18 -24.59 -23.48
N SER A 571 -1.09 -25.28 -23.87
CA SER A 571 -1.12 -26.73 -24.16
C SER A 571 -1.50 -27.57 -22.94
N ALA A 572 -2.27 -28.65 -23.14
CA ALA A 572 -2.60 -29.63 -22.10
C ALA A 572 -1.38 -30.29 -21.45
N GLU A 573 -0.23 -30.36 -22.14
CA GLU A 573 1.05 -30.83 -21.57
C GLU A 573 1.59 -29.96 -20.42
N ARG A 574 1.04 -28.76 -20.27
CA ARG A 574 1.38 -27.81 -19.22
C ARG A 574 0.36 -27.78 -18.09
N ILE A 575 -0.72 -28.55 -18.18
CA ILE A 575 -1.86 -28.46 -17.26
C ILE A 575 -1.92 -29.74 -16.41
N TRP A 576 -1.74 -29.58 -15.11
CA TRP A 576 -1.70 -30.66 -14.15
C TRP A 576 -2.84 -30.47 -13.15
N LEU A 577 -3.72 -31.47 -13.05
CA LEU A 577 -4.82 -31.49 -12.08
C LEU A 577 -4.26 -31.77 -10.69
N VAL A 578 -4.49 -30.86 -9.75
CA VAL A 578 -4.15 -31.04 -8.33
C VAL A 578 -5.18 -31.95 -7.67
N ARG A 579 -4.71 -32.92 -6.90
CA ARG A 579 -5.53 -33.81 -6.06
C ARG A 579 -6.19 -33.02 -4.92
N SER A 580 -7.37 -33.42 -4.47
CA SER A 580 -8.16 -32.67 -3.48
C SER A 580 -7.46 -32.43 -2.14
N ASP A 581 -6.45 -33.23 -1.79
CA ASP A 581 -5.62 -33.07 -0.58
C ASP A 581 -4.35 -32.23 -0.78
N LEU A 582 -4.18 -31.62 -1.96
CA LEU A 582 -3.09 -30.71 -2.34
C LEU A 582 -1.69 -31.34 -2.31
N THR A 583 -1.56 -32.66 -2.11
CA THR A 583 -0.26 -33.33 -1.95
C THR A 583 0.48 -33.57 -3.27
N ARG A 584 -0.24 -33.61 -4.40
CA ARG A 584 0.30 -33.97 -5.72
C ARG A 584 -0.63 -33.61 -6.87
N ALA A 585 -0.11 -33.63 -8.09
CA ALA A 585 -0.85 -33.42 -9.32
C ALA A 585 -0.43 -34.39 -10.44
N ALA A 586 -1.32 -34.63 -11.41
CA ALA A 586 -1.05 -35.41 -12.63
C ALA A 586 -1.48 -34.63 -13.88
N ARG A 587 -0.85 -34.86 -15.04
CA ARG A 587 -1.25 -34.19 -16.30
C ARG A 587 -2.70 -34.53 -16.64
N VAL A 588 -3.44 -33.56 -17.15
CA VAL A 588 -4.85 -33.78 -17.55
C VAL A 588 -5.01 -34.86 -18.62
N LYS A 589 -4.00 -35.07 -19.49
CA LYS A 589 -3.96 -36.18 -20.45
C LYS A 589 -3.81 -37.54 -19.77
N ASP A 590 -2.84 -37.69 -18.87
CA ASP A 590 -2.63 -38.92 -18.11
C ASP A 590 -3.91 -39.29 -17.30
N VAL A 591 -4.60 -38.28 -16.76
CA VAL A 591 -5.91 -38.43 -16.09
C VAL A 591 -7.01 -38.90 -17.06
N LEU A 592 -7.06 -38.39 -18.29
CA LEU A 592 -8.00 -38.86 -19.33
C LEU A 592 -7.72 -40.31 -19.74
N GLU A 593 -6.45 -40.66 -19.94
CA GLU A 593 -6.03 -42.02 -20.30
C GLU A 593 -6.33 -43.01 -19.18
N GLN A 594 -6.03 -42.66 -17.92
CA GLN A 594 -6.34 -43.49 -16.75
C GLN A 594 -7.85 -43.69 -16.54
N ALA A 595 -8.69 -42.73 -16.94
CA ALA A 595 -10.14 -42.88 -16.84
C ALA A 595 -10.68 -43.95 -17.82
N ALA A 596 -10.10 -44.05 -19.01
CA ALA A 596 -10.46 -45.01 -20.06
C ALA A 596 -11.97 -45.00 -20.41
N ASP A 597 -12.65 -46.14 -20.29
CA ASP A 597 -14.09 -46.30 -20.56
C ASP A 597 -14.99 -45.54 -19.56
N ARG A 598 -14.45 -45.16 -18.40
CA ARG A 598 -15.18 -44.47 -17.32
C ARG A 598 -15.36 -42.97 -17.55
N VAL A 599 -14.69 -42.38 -18.55
CA VAL A 599 -14.73 -40.92 -18.83
C VAL A 599 -16.15 -40.39 -18.89
N ALA A 600 -17.04 -41.02 -19.66
CA ALA A 600 -18.41 -40.54 -19.83
C ALA A 600 -19.24 -40.59 -18.54
N ALA A 601 -19.03 -41.61 -17.70
CA ALA A 601 -19.72 -41.74 -16.42
C ALA A 601 -19.25 -40.68 -15.41
N ILE A 602 -17.94 -40.41 -15.37
CA ILE A 602 -17.36 -39.38 -14.51
C ILE A 602 -17.79 -37.98 -14.96
N GLU A 603 -17.70 -37.65 -16.27
CA GLU A 603 -18.17 -36.36 -16.80
C GLU A 603 -19.65 -36.11 -16.46
N GLN A 604 -20.53 -37.10 -16.64
CA GLN A 604 -21.95 -36.99 -16.32
C GLN A 604 -22.20 -36.77 -14.82
N ALA A 605 -21.48 -37.47 -13.94
CA ALA A 605 -21.57 -37.27 -12.50
C ALA A 605 -21.09 -35.87 -12.07
N THR A 606 -20.00 -35.37 -12.66
CA THR A 606 -19.53 -33.99 -12.45
C THR A 606 -20.56 -32.96 -12.90
N TRP A 607 -21.16 -33.13 -14.08
CA TRP A 607 -22.17 -32.19 -14.60
C TRP A 607 -23.46 -32.19 -13.79
N ALA A 608 -23.87 -33.34 -13.25
CA ALA A 608 -25.00 -33.49 -12.34
C ALA A 608 -24.70 -33.03 -10.89
N GLY A 609 -23.43 -32.75 -10.57
CA GLY A 609 -22.99 -32.38 -9.22
C GLY A 609 -23.08 -33.52 -8.20
N THR A 610 -23.02 -34.78 -8.65
CA THR A 610 -23.13 -35.99 -7.83
C THR A 610 -21.80 -36.71 -7.60
N ASP A 611 -20.67 -36.11 -8.01
CA ASP A 611 -19.33 -36.71 -7.93
C ASP A 611 -18.54 -36.33 -6.67
N SER A 612 -18.85 -35.20 -6.02
CA SER A 612 -18.23 -34.80 -4.75
C SER A 612 -18.83 -35.57 -3.57
N GLN A 613 -17.97 -36.17 -2.74
CA GLN A 613 -18.36 -36.86 -1.51
C GLN A 613 -18.51 -35.92 -0.30
N THR A 614 -18.13 -34.65 -0.43
CA THR A 614 -18.24 -33.64 0.65
C THR A 614 -19.01 -32.42 0.18
N GLY A 615 -19.61 -31.67 1.11
CA GLY A 615 -20.30 -30.41 0.81
C GLY A 615 -19.39 -29.25 0.35
N SER A 616 -18.12 -29.52 0.04
CA SER A 616 -17.14 -28.55 -0.45
C SER A 616 -17.11 -28.54 -1.98
N TYR A 617 -16.92 -27.37 -2.57
CA TYR A 617 -16.76 -27.18 -4.02
C TYR A 617 -15.41 -27.69 -4.56
N PHE A 618 -14.41 -27.82 -3.69
CA PHE A 618 -13.14 -28.51 -3.94
C PHE A 618 -13.06 -29.63 -2.89
N GLY A 619 -13.58 -30.80 -3.24
CA GLY A 619 -13.75 -31.94 -2.33
C GLY A 619 -13.32 -33.25 -2.98
N SER A 620 -13.17 -34.31 -2.19
CA SER A 620 -12.80 -35.65 -2.65
C SER A 620 -13.79 -36.14 -3.72
N ASN A 621 -13.25 -36.54 -4.87
CA ASN A 621 -14.00 -36.82 -6.08
C ASN A 621 -13.37 -37.98 -6.89
N ALA A 622 -14.03 -38.39 -7.98
CA ALA A 622 -13.57 -39.51 -8.80
C ALA A 622 -12.19 -39.31 -9.45
N TYR A 623 -11.73 -38.06 -9.65
CA TYR A 623 -10.46 -37.76 -10.29
C TYR A 623 -9.27 -38.00 -9.34
N ASP A 624 -9.44 -37.88 -8.02
CA ASP A 624 -8.39 -38.20 -7.04
C ASP A 624 -7.95 -39.65 -7.13
N SER A 625 -8.91 -40.56 -7.34
CA SER A 625 -8.65 -41.99 -7.58
C SER A 625 -7.95 -42.27 -8.92
N LEU A 626 -8.06 -41.36 -9.90
CA LEU A 626 -7.30 -41.45 -11.16
C LEU A 626 -5.84 -41.02 -10.92
N ILE A 627 -5.61 -39.92 -10.19
CA ILE A 627 -4.27 -39.47 -9.80
C ILE A 627 -3.57 -40.55 -8.96
N ASP A 628 -4.27 -41.15 -7.99
CA ASP A 628 -3.77 -42.27 -7.19
C ASP A 628 -3.43 -43.50 -8.05
N GLY A 629 -4.24 -43.78 -9.08
CA GLY A 629 -3.99 -44.85 -10.05
C GLY A 629 -2.72 -44.61 -10.87
N ILE A 630 -2.53 -43.40 -11.40
CA ILE A 630 -1.33 -43.00 -12.16
C ILE A 630 -0.07 -43.15 -11.29
N ALA A 631 -0.14 -42.65 -10.04
CA ALA A 631 0.95 -42.79 -9.08
C ALA A 631 1.26 -44.28 -8.78
N GLY A 632 0.23 -45.08 -8.55
CA GLY A 632 0.35 -46.52 -8.28
C GLY A 632 0.92 -47.34 -9.44
N SER A 633 0.74 -46.89 -10.69
CA SER A 633 1.35 -47.50 -11.87
C SER A 633 2.76 -46.97 -12.22
N GLY A 634 3.31 -46.05 -11.42
CA GLY A 634 4.61 -45.42 -11.70
C GLY A 634 4.58 -44.39 -12.83
N GLY A 635 3.42 -43.78 -13.09
CA GLY A 635 3.28 -42.66 -14.03
C GLY A 635 3.87 -41.36 -13.49
N LEU A 636 3.92 -40.33 -14.33
CA LEU A 636 4.47 -39.02 -13.95
C LEU A 636 3.53 -38.29 -12.99
N ILE A 637 4.05 -37.97 -11.80
CA ILE A 637 3.37 -37.21 -10.76
C ILE A 637 4.23 -35.98 -10.41
N LEU A 638 3.58 -34.83 -10.29
CA LEU A 638 4.16 -33.65 -9.66
C LEU A 638 3.87 -33.73 -8.16
N GLU A 639 4.92 -33.85 -7.36
CA GLU A 639 4.81 -33.81 -5.90
C GLU A 639 4.66 -32.38 -5.39
N LEU A 640 3.78 -32.16 -4.42
CA LEU A 640 3.48 -30.86 -3.80
C LEU A 640 3.68 -30.97 -2.27
N PRO A 641 4.93 -31.17 -1.80
CA PRO A 641 5.21 -31.60 -0.42
C PRO A 641 4.86 -30.57 0.66
N LYS A 642 4.61 -29.30 0.29
CA LYS A 642 4.14 -28.26 1.21
C LYS A 642 2.61 -28.19 1.32
N GLY A 643 1.85 -28.95 0.53
CA GLY A 643 0.40 -28.91 0.51
C GLY A 643 -0.13 -27.52 0.16
N ASP A 644 -1.08 -27.02 0.96
CA ASP A 644 -1.64 -25.66 0.85
C ASP A 644 -0.58 -24.54 0.81
N LYS A 645 0.55 -24.71 1.49
CA LYS A 645 1.66 -23.75 1.55
C LYS A 645 2.66 -23.86 0.38
N THR A 646 2.26 -24.48 -0.72
CA THR A 646 3.08 -24.55 -1.94
C THR A 646 2.90 -23.26 -2.75
N PHE A 647 4.01 -22.60 -3.10
CA PHE A 647 4.02 -21.43 -3.97
C PHE A 647 4.64 -21.74 -5.34
N ALA A 648 4.47 -20.82 -6.29
CA ALA A 648 4.95 -20.93 -7.67
C ALA A 648 6.39 -21.43 -7.76
N ASP A 649 7.31 -20.73 -7.08
CA ASP A 649 8.75 -21.01 -7.11
C ASP A 649 9.16 -22.30 -6.35
N ASP A 650 8.25 -22.95 -5.63
CA ASP A 650 8.49 -24.27 -5.02
C ASP A 650 8.35 -25.44 -6.00
N ILE A 651 7.79 -25.21 -7.19
CA ILE A 651 7.44 -26.27 -8.13
C ILE A 651 8.67 -26.82 -8.86
N VAL A 652 9.01 -28.06 -8.53
CA VAL A 652 10.00 -28.88 -9.23
C VAL A 652 9.29 -29.85 -10.18
N TRP A 653 9.32 -29.56 -11.48
CA TRP A 653 8.66 -30.39 -12.49
C TRP A 653 9.32 -31.77 -12.62
N PRO A 654 8.54 -32.88 -12.63
CA PRO A 654 9.06 -34.26 -12.72
C PRO A 654 9.62 -34.62 -14.11
N ALA A 655 9.48 -33.73 -15.10
CA ALA A 655 10.01 -33.89 -16.45
C ALA A 655 10.50 -32.54 -17.01
N PRO A 656 11.62 -32.52 -17.77
CA PRO A 656 12.07 -31.36 -18.54
C PRO A 656 10.98 -30.82 -19.47
N GLU A 657 11.09 -29.54 -19.85
CA GLU A 657 10.09 -28.88 -20.70
C GLU A 657 10.01 -29.49 -22.11
N HIS A 658 11.14 -29.97 -22.64
CA HIS A 658 11.26 -30.48 -24.01
C HIS A 658 11.03 -32.00 -24.15
N ASP A 659 11.02 -32.74 -23.05
CA ASP A 659 10.85 -34.21 -23.04
C ASP A 659 9.39 -34.63 -22.77
N ARG A 660 8.43 -33.70 -22.93
CA ARG A 660 6.99 -33.98 -22.85
C ARG A 660 6.48 -34.35 -24.24
N PRO A 661 5.93 -35.57 -24.42
CA PRO A 661 5.54 -36.11 -25.73
C PRO A 661 4.37 -35.36 -26.40
#